data_AF-A0A381FDX6-F1
#
_entry.id   AF-A0A381FDX6-F1
#
_cell.length_a   1.000
_cell.length_b   1.000
_cell.length_c   1.000
_cell.angle_alpha   90.00
_cell.angle_beta   90.00
_cell.angle_gamma   90.00
#
_symmetry.space_group_name_H-M   'P 1'
#
loop_
_entity.id
_entity.type
_entity.pdbx_description
1 polymer ?
#
loop_
_entity_poly.entity_id
_entity_poly.type
_entity_poly.pdbx_seq_one_letter_code
_entity_poly.pdbx_strand_id
1 'polypeptide(L)'
;MRCFSKIFVLLCLCSQLLHSQSKEIQFLSGTDSEHTKEWNFWINGGRKSGNWNKIQVPSQWEQQGFGSYNYGRDYVTYGKNFKFNDEVGLYKHQFSVPNSWKGKSVNIVFEGSMTDTEVKINGKLAGETHQGAFYEFKYDISDKLNFGKENILEVKVSKMSADKSVNNAERLADYWVLGGIFRPVYLEANSKEHITSTSIDAKADGTFRSNIYLQGIQSVNNLKVEIFDAKNILITESQMTIQKGDTLKQIQFSVKNPKLWTAETPNLYKAKFSLNKNRKNIFQSEEKFGFRTIEIRKGDGIYINGTKIKMKGINRHVWWPETGRAVNKNIDLMDVQLIKEMNMNAVRYSHYPPNKSFLQICDSLGLYVLDELAGWQKKYSTEVGKKLVREMVTRDTNHPSIIFWSNGNEGGHNFDLDAEYAKYDLSNRPVIHAHHKPGNAFNGIDCNHYEDYYSTKKILEGENIYMPTEFLHAQDDGGGGTSLADYWELHWNSKKGAGGFLWAFADEGLVRTDFNNQIDVNAINAPDGVVGPHREKEGSFYAIREIYSPVKIDFKTLPNDFNGIIPVENRYHFANLNECQFEWKLVKFKTPFSSESGFDVIQKGKAESPNIKPVEKGQISLNLPTNWKESEGLLLTATDSFGKEIYTWTWKIKSNDEISKQFSKSLIKEFPVLFSENDSLFILKSEEKEFSFGKKDGLLKSVILDKKGKKITFRNGPVFVNGKTELSSIKSFAEGKNQVIQISYKDGKKAVWKLNQNGILELNYEYSLSGDYQFAGVSFDYPENYVISAKWLGKGPYHVWKNRTQGQTYNVWQNLRNSTRTGFSPWIYPEFKGYFDDISWMQLNTAEGKITVGTKEEKMFVRLFDFYGIYGAEGYPKLPTGNISFLDAIPPLGTVLAFNINNDTATLGSESEPNHLNGTFKRTLYFYFGLPDLGDENKQFIMPKENILTD
;
A
#
# COMPACT_ATOMS: atom_id res chain seq x y z
N MET A 1 62.32 -7.53 56.36
CA MET A 1 62.59 -7.64 54.90
C MET A 1 62.73 -9.12 54.56
N ARG A 2 62.10 -9.57 53.46
CA ARG A 2 61.74 -10.97 53.10
C ARG A 2 60.41 -11.45 53.68
N CYS A 3 59.36 -11.35 52.86
CA CYS A 3 58.21 -12.28 52.74
C CYS A 3 56.94 -11.56 52.23
N PHE A 4 56.96 -10.94 51.04
CA PHE A 4 55.71 -10.47 50.40
C PHE A 4 55.82 -10.40 48.87
N SER A 5 56.44 -11.40 48.22
CA SER A 5 56.58 -11.39 46.74
C SER A 5 56.42 -12.76 46.06
N LYS A 6 55.60 -13.66 46.62
CA LYS A 6 55.28 -14.95 45.97
C LYS A 6 53.80 -15.37 45.98
N ILE A 7 52.88 -14.52 46.44
CA ILE A 7 51.43 -14.83 46.43
C ILE A 7 50.66 -14.08 45.31
N PHE A 8 51.27 -13.08 44.66
CA PHE A 8 50.61 -12.31 43.59
C PHE A 8 50.83 -12.83 42.16
N VAL A 9 51.64 -13.88 41.97
CA VAL A 9 51.98 -14.42 40.63
C VAL A 9 51.20 -15.71 40.31
N LEU A 10 50.47 -16.29 41.26
CA LEU A 10 49.64 -17.48 41.02
C LEU A 10 48.14 -17.20 40.79
N LEU A 11 47.72 -15.93 40.82
CA LEU A 11 46.32 -15.51 40.62
C LEU A 11 46.05 -14.87 39.23
N CYS A 12 47.06 -14.75 38.38
CA CYS A 12 46.92 -14.27 36.99
C CYS A 12 46.91 -15.38 35.93
N LEU A 13 46.81 -16.65 36.33
CA LEU A 13 46.82 -17.80 35.42
C LEU A 13 45.65 -18.76 35.71
N CYS A 14 44.42 -18.26 35.88
CA CYS A 14 43.22 -19.11 35.83
C CYS A 14 41.89 -18.36 35.65
N SER A 15 41.89 -17.22 34.96
CA SER A 15 40.67 -16.59 34.46
C SER A 15 40.62 -16.69 32.93
N GLN A 16 40.70 -17.91 32.40
CA GLN A 16 40.07 -18.19 31.12
C GLN A 16 38.57 -18.10 31.36
N LEU A 17 38.01 -16.91 31.21
CA LEU A 17 36.59 -16.71 30.96
C LEU A 17 36.24 -17.56 29.74
N LEU A 18 35.76 -18.77 30.01
CA LEU A 18 35.19 -19.68 29.03
C LEU A 18 33.91 -19.05 28.53
N HIS A 19 34.07 -18.10 27.60
CA HIS A 19 32.98 -17.57 26.81
C HIS A 19 32.37 -18.75 26.04
N SER A 20 31.09 -18.99 26.30
CA SER A 20 30.22 -19.72 25.38
C SER A 20 30.49 -19.21 23.97
N GLN A 21 30.88 -20.07 23.04
CA GLN A 21 31.08 -19.66 21.64
C GLN A 21 29.70 -19.57 20.99
N SER A 22 29.11 -18.38 21.02
CA SER A 22 28.04 -18.03 20.09
C SER A 22 28.58 -18.09 18.65
N LYS A 23 27.68 -18.29 17.69
CA LYS A 23 27.98 -18.08 16.27
C LYS A 23 28.62 -16.70 16.09
N GLU A 24 29.80 -16.65 15.47
CA GLU A 24 30.46 -15.40 15.11
C GLU A 24 30.18 -15.09 13.62
N ILE A 25 29.86 -13.83 13.30
CA ILE A 25 29.54 -13.39 11.95
C ILE A 25 30.54 -12.31 11.52
N GLN A 26 31.07 -12.43 10.31
CA GLN A 26 31.91 -11.41 9.68
C GLN A 26 31.39 -11.10 8.27
N PHE A 27 30.82 -9.92 8.08
CA PHE A 27 30.36 -9.47 6.75
C PHE A 27 31.55 -9.19 5.81
N LEU A 28 31.53 -9.83 4.63
CA LEU A 28 32.51 -9.63 3.56
C LEU A 28 32.02 -8.58 2.55
N SER A 29 30.72 -8.55 2.31
CA SER A 29 30.05 -7.41 1.69
C SER A 29 29.70 -6.37 2.76
N GLY A 30 28.76 -5.49 2.43
CA GLY A 30 27.92 -4.76 3.36
C GLY A 30 26.78 -5.54 3.99
N THR A 31 25.97 -4.87 4.81
CA THR A 31 24.76 -5.45 5.46
C THR A 31 23.46 -5.16 4.71
N ASP A 32 23.43 -4.14 3.85
CA ASP A 32 22.28 -3.73 3.05
C ASP A 32 22.74 -2.72 1.96
N SER A 33 21.79 -2.07 1.30
CA SER A 33 22.04 -1.10 0.23
C SER A 33 22.63 0.25 0.68
N GLU A 34 22.56 0.59 1.97
CA GLU A 34 23.16 1.82 2.53
C GLU A 34 24.56 1.55 3.11
N HIS A 35 24.79 0.33 3.57
CA HIS A 35 26.02 -0.07 4.26
C HIS A 35 26.83 -1.05 3.42
N THR A 36 27.17 -0.69 2.19
CA THR A 36 27.85 -1.57 1.22
C THR A 36 29.36 -1.68 1.44
N LYS A 37 30.00 -2.64 0.77
CA LYS A 37 31.47 -2.70 0.63
C LYS A 37 31.89 -2.80 -0.82
N GLU A 38 32.99 -2.13 -1.14
CA GLU A 38 33.54 -2.09 -2.48
C GLU A 38 34.34 -3.36 -2.81
N TRP A 39 33.97 -4.03 -3.91
CA TRP A 39 34.66 -5.20 -4.47
C TRP A 39 35.19 -4.88 -5.87
N ASN A 40 36.22 -5.61 -6.33
CA ASN A 40 36.64 -5.55 -7.73
C ASN A 40 35.62 -6.30 -8.59
N PHE A 41 35.27 -5.75 -9.75
CA PHE A 41 34.20 -6.26 -10.60
C PHE A 41 34.55 -6.17 -12.09
N TRP A 42 34.18 -7.19 -12.85
CA TRP A 42 34.30 -7.22 -14.31
C TRP A 42 33.03 -7.83 -14.89
N ILE A 43 32.56 -7.34 -16.04
CA ILE A 43 31.37 -7.88 -16.72
C ILE A 43 31.65 -8.06 -18.22
N ASN A 44 31.10 -9.13 -18.82
CA ASN A 44 31.35 -9.48 -20.21
C ASN A 44 30.54 -8.68 -21.25
N GLY A 45 29.43 -8.07 -20.85
CA GLY A 45 28.48 -7.42 -21.76
C GLY A 45 27.76 -6.22 -21.14
N GLY A 46 27.03 -5.47 -21.96
CA GLY A 46 26.33 -4.26 -21.55
C GLY A 46 27.27 -3.09 -21.20
N ARG A 47 26.75 -2.14 -20.41
CA ARG A 47 27.47 -0.91 -20.03
C ARG A 47 28.71 -1.23 -19.17
N LYS A 48 29.78 -0.47 -19.38
CA LYS A 48 31.09 -0.60 -18.69
C LYS A 48 31.72 -2.01 -18.76
N SER A 49 31.41 -2.79 -19.80
CA SER A 49 31.95 -4.14 -20.00
C SER A 49 33.40 -4.15 -20.45
N GLY A 50 34.06 -5.31 -20.29
CA GLY A 50 35.42 -5.56 -20.79
C GLY A 50 36.57 -5.10 -19.89
N ASN A 51 36.32 -4.27 -18.86
CA ASN A 51 37.36 -3.76 -17.95
C ASN A 51 37.04 -4.03 -16.48
N TRP A 52 38.09 -4.24 -15.66
CA TRP A 52 37.94 -4.34 -14.20
C TRP A 52 37.64 -2.95 -13.62
N ASN A 53 36.60 -2.89 -12.80
CA ASN A 53 36.10 -1.71 -12.11
C ASN A 53 35.85 -2.04 -10.63
N LYS A 54 35.26 -1.09 -9.93
CA LYS A 54 34.75 -1.25 -8.56
C LYS A 54 33.22 -1.34 -8.57
N ILE A 55 32.67 -2.14 -7.68
CA ILE A 55 31.23 -2.23 -7.44
C ILE A 55 30.95 -2.33 -5.95
N GLN A 56 29.87 -1.70 -5.50
CA GLN A 56 29.38 -1.86 -4.13
C GLN A 56 28.61 -3.18 -4.00
N VAL A 57 28.80 -3.89 -2.89
CA VAL A 57 28.09 -5.14 -2.59
C VAL A 57 27.49 -5.04 -1.18
N PRO A 58 26.20 -5.34 -0.97
CA PRO A 58 25.24 -5.83 -1.96
C PRO A 58 24.71 -4.75 -2.93
N SER A 59 24.52 -5.11 -4.21
CA SER A 59 23.85 -4.27 -5.20
C SER A 59 23.37 -5.07 -6.42
N GLN A 60 22.52 -4.45 -7.23
CA GLN A 60 22.30 -4.86 -8.62
C GLN A 60 23.28 -4.10 -9.52
N TRP A 61 23.90 -4.76 -10.50
CA TRP A 61 24.94 -4.10 -11.30
C TRP A 61 24.37 -3.03 -12.25
N GLU A 62 23.10 -3.16 -12.67
CA GLU A 62 22.42 -2.18 -13.52
C GLU A 62 22.27 -0.82 -12.82
N GLN A 63 21.99 -0.86 -11.52
CA GLN A 63 21.87 0.32 -10.67
C GLN A 63 23.24 0.98 -10.38
N GLN A 64 24.34 0.29 -10.63
CA GLN A 64 25.71 0.82 -10.53
C GLN A 64 26.27 1.25 -11.92
N GLY A 65 25.42 1.20 -12.96
CA GLY A 65 25.75 1.63 -14.32
C GLY A 65 26.50 0.58 -15.15
N PHE A 66 26.45 -0.70 -14.76
CA PHE A 66 26.98 -1.83 -15.51
C PHE A 66 25.85 -2.61 -16.20
N GLY A 67 26.18 -3.46 -17.18
CA GLY A 67 25.19 -4.34 -17.81
C GLY A 67 24.04 -3.56 -18.48
N SER A 68 22.92 -4.25 -18.68
CA SER A 68 21.75 -3.76 -19.41
C SER A 68 20.45 -4.09 -18.67
N TYR A 69 19.46 -3.20 -18.69
CA TYR A 69 18.13 -3.47 -18.13
C TYR A 69 17.32 -4.39 -19.06
N ASN A 70 16.57 -5.31 -18.46
CA ASN A 70 15.55 -6.14 -19.11
C ASN A 70 14.30 -6.15 -18.21
N TYR A 71 13.14 -6.34 -18.83
CA TYR A 71 11.92 -6.71 -18.13
C TYR A 71 11.52 -8.13 -18.54
N GLY A 72 11.10 -9.00 -17.61
CA GLY A 72 10.92 -10.43 -17.89
C GLY A 72 9.84 -10.76 -18.92
N ARG A 73 8.98 -9.78 -19.24
CA ARG A 73 7.97 -9.82 -20.30
C ARG A 73 8.34 -9.08 -21.59
N ASP A 74 9.59 -8.72 -21.80
CA ASP A 74 10.04 -8.04 -23.03
C ASP A 74 9.75 -8.85 -24.30
N TYR A 75 9.61 -10.17 -24.22
CA TYR A 75 9.17 -11.02 -25.32
C TYR A 75 7.69 -10.81 -25.73
N VAL A 76 6.87 -10.25 -24.83
CA VAL A 76 5.49 -9.84 -25.12
C VAL A 76 5.49 -8.47 -25.78
N THR A 77 6.23 -7.51 -25.20
CA THR A 77 6.29 -6.11 -25.66
C THR A 77 7.00 -5.96 -27.00
N TYR A 78 8.15 -6.60 -27.16
CA TYR A 78 9.03 -6.45 -28.33
C TYR A 78 9.02 -7.70 -29.25
N GLY A 79 8.20 -8.70 -28.91
CA GLY A 79 7.95 -9.89 -29.72
C GLY A 79 8.73 -11.14 -29.29
N LYS A 80 8.20 -12.31 -29.63
CA LYS A 80 8.64 -13.64 -29.14
C LYS A 80 10.12 -14.01 -29.35
N ASN A 81 10.81 -13.30 -30.24
CA ASN A 81 12.23 -13.53 -30.55
C ASN A 81 13.15 -12.53 -29.82
N PHE A 82 12.62 -11.76 -28.87
CA PHE A 82 13.41 -10.84 -28.05
C PHE A 82 14.55 -11.60 -27.37
N LYS A 83 15.76 -11.03 -27.48
CA LYS A 83 16.97 -11.62 -26.89
C LYS A 83 17.23 -10.93 -25.56
N PHE A 84 17.00 -11.67 -24.49
CA PHE A 84 17.37 -11.23 -23.15
C PHE A 84 18.89 -11.11 -23.04
N ASN A 85 19.35 -10.01 -22.44
CA ASN A 85 20.74 -9.88 -22.03
C ASN A 85 21.14 -10.98 -21.03
N ASP A 86 22.30 -11.58 -21.24
CA ASP A 86 22.82 -12.77 -20.55
C ASP A 86 24.19 -12.51 -19.90
N GLU A 87 24.39 -11.30 -19.36
CA GLU A 87 25.69 -10.90 -18.85
C GLU A 87 26.20 -11.80 -17.69
N VAL A 88 27.53 -11.91 -17.61
CA VAL A 88 28.27 -12.62 -16.58
C VAL A 88 29.19 -11.65 -15.87
N GLY A 89 28.97 -11.47 -14.57
CA GLY A 89 29.78 -10.67 -13.66
C GLY A 89 30.81 -11.52 -12.91
N LEU A 90 32.04 -11.02 -12.80
CA LEU A 90 33.14 -11.58 -12.02
C LEU A 90 33.48 -10.62 -10.89
N TYR A 91 33.45 -11.11 -9.65
CA TYR A 91 33.76 -10.35 -8.45
C TYR A 91 35.05 -10.87 -7.81
N LYS A 92 35.86 -9.98 -7.25
CA LYS A 92 37.01 -10.33 -6.41
C LYS A 92 37.07 -9.46 -5.17
N HIS A 93 37.28 -10.09 -4.01
CA HIS A 93 37.41 -9.41 -2.73
C HIS A 93 38.49 -10.04 -1.87
N GLN A 94 39.34 -9.21 -1.27
CA GLN A 94 40.35 -9.63 -0.30
C GLN A 94 39.79 -9.47 1.11
N PHE A 95 39.96 -10.50 1.94
CA PHE A 95 39.49 -10.48 3.32
C PHE A 95 40.45 -11.26 4.23
N SER A 96 40.42 -10.96 5.52
CA SER A 96 41.16 -11.73 6.53
C SER A 96 40.20 -12.47 7.44
N VAL A 97 40.62 -13.64 7.92
CA VAL A 97 39.88 -14.43 8.91
C VAL A 97 40.71 -14.51 10.19
N PRO A 98 40.15 -14.23 11.38
CA PRO A 98 40.90 -14.31 12.63
C PRO A 98 41.54 -15.68 12.86
N ASN A 99 42.77 -15.71 13.39
CA ASN A 99 43.43 -16.98 13.75
C ASN A 99 42.66 -17.77 14.84
N SER A 100 41.85 -17.08 15.65
CA SER A 100 40.95 -17.67 16.65
C SER A 100 39.85 -18.56 16.05
N TRP A 101 39.57 -18.43 14.76
CA TRP A 101 38.61 -19.29 14.05
C TRP A 101 39.25 -20.61 13.58
N LYS A 102 40.56 -20.77 13.71
CA LYS A 102 41.23 -22.02 13.34
C LYS A 102 40.65 -23.19 14.14
N GLY A 103 40.17 -24.21 13.44
CA GLY A 103 39.52 -25.37 14.04
C GLY A 103 38.03 -25.21 14.33
N LYS A 104 37.43 -24.07 13.97
CA LYS A 104 35.97 -23.90 13.87
C LYS A 104 35.44 -24.46 12.54
N SER A 105 34.11 -24.62 12.44
CA SER A 105 33.43 -24.79 11.16
C SER A 105 33.05 -23.41 10.64
N VAL A 106 33.56 -23.03 9.47
CA VAL A 106 33.38 -21.72 8.86
C VAL A 106 32.65 -21.87 7.54
N ASN A 107 31.44 -21.31 7.45
CA ASN A 107 30.69 -21.24 6.21
C ASN A 107 30.77 -19.84 5.61
N ILE A 108 30.82 -19.75 4.29
CA ILE A 108 30.44 -18.52 3.57
C ILE A 108 28.95 -18.60 3.22
N VAL A 109 28.20 -17.54 3.50
CA VAL A 109 26.76 -17.44 3.31
C VAL A 109 26.46 -16.31 2.33
N PHE A 110 25.59 -16.59 1.36
CA PHE A 110 25.01 -15.61 0.44
C PHE A 110 23.51 -15.57 0.71
N GLU A 111 22.96 -14.42 1.10
CA GLU A 111 21.51 -14.28 1.35
C GLU A 111 20.68 -14.16 0.06
N GLY A 112 21.35 -13.93 -1.10
CA GLY A 112 20.76 -13.88 -2.43
C GLY A 112 21.71 -13.33 -3.48
N SER A 113 21.76 -13.98 -4.64
CA SER A 113 22.63 -13.63 -5.77
C SER A 113 21.95 -14.02 -7.09
N MET A 114 21.96 -13.12 -8.08
CA MET A 114 21.19 -13.26 -9.32
C MET A 114 22.08 -13.61 -10.51
N THR A 115 22.09 -14.82 -11.08
CA THR A 115 21.33 -16.05 -10.74
C THR A 115 22.27 -17.21 -10.39
N ASP A 116 22.99 -17.72 -11.39
CA ASP A 116 23.89 -18.84 -11.18
C ASP A 116 25.16 -18.31 -10.53
N THR A 117 25.51 -18.83 -9.36
CA THR A 117 26.59 -18.30 -8.53
C THR A 117 27.64 -19.36 -8.24
N GLU A 118 28.82 -19.20 -8.84
CA GLU A 118 30.00 -20.03 -8.59
C GLU A 118 30.95 -19.27 -7.64
N VAL A 119 31.37 -19.93 -6.56
CA VAL A 119 32.18 -19.32 -5.49
C VAL A 119 33.51 -20.03 -5.36
N LYS A 120 34.61 -19.27 -5.30
CA LYS A 120 35.96 -19.76 -5.03
C LYS A 120 36.62 -19.02 -3.88
N ILE A 121 37.35 -19.76 -3.06
CA ILE A 121 38.22 -19.24 -2.00
C ILE A 121 39.65 -19.67 -2.32
N ASN A 122 40.56 -18.70 -2.44
CA ASN A 122 41.97 -18.93 -2.76
C ASN A 122 42.16 -19.85 -4.00
N GLY A 123 41.37 -19.60 -5.05
CA GLY A 123 41.39 -20.36 -6.31
C GLY A 123 40.69 -21.73 -6.28
N LYS A 124 40.17 -22.18 -5.13
CA LYS A 124 39.46 -23.47 -4.98
C LYS A 124 37.95 -23.27 -4.91
N LEU A 125 37.18 -24.11 -5.61
CA LEU A 125 35.71 -24.09 -5.55
C LEU A 125 35.23 -24.32 -4.11
N ALA A 126 34.28 -23.49 -3.66
CA ALA A 126 33.65 -23.63 -2.36
C ALA A 126 32.62 -24.77 -2.34
N GLY A 127 31.90 -24.96 -3.44
CA GLY A 127 30.90 -26.01 -3.66
C GLY A 127 30.43 -26.00 -5.11
N GLU A 128 29.31 -26.69 -5.37
CA GLU A 128 28.62 -26.65 -6.67
C GLU A 128 28.13 -25.23 -7.01
N THR A 129 27.85 -24.95 -8.28
CA THR A 129 27.21 -23.69 -8.65
C THR A 129 25.80 -23.63 -8.06
N HIS A 130 25.49 -22.57 -7.32
CA HIS A 130 24.12 -22.35 -6.85
C HIS A 130 23.24 -21.85 -8.01
N GLN A 131 22.00 -22.31 -8.09
CA GLN A 131 21.05 -21.94 -9.13
C GLN A 131 19.73 -21.55 -8.46
N GLY A 132 19.35 -20.28 -8.60
CA GLY A 132 18.13 -19.69 -8.06
C GLY A 132 18.43 -18.36 -7.36
N ALA A 133 17.71 -17.30 -7.72
CA ALA A 133 18.13 -15.95 -7.39
C ALA A 133 17.85 -15.53 -5.93
N PHE A 134 16.76 -16.04 -5.37
CA PHE A 134 16.11 -15.45 -4.20
C PHE A 134 16.43 -16.15 -2.87
N TYR A 135 17.28 -17.18 -2.90
CA TYR A 135 17.47 -18.13 -1.80
C TYR A 135 18.80 -17.92 -1.09
N GLU A 136 18.80 -18.16 0.22
CA GLU A 136 20.04 -18.21 0.99
C GLU A 136 20.74 -19.54 0.74
N PHE A 137 22.03 -19.49 0.40
CA PHE A 137 22.86 -20.68 0.27
C PHE A 137 24.22 -20.49 0.96
N LYS A 138 24.85 -21.60 1.33
CA LYS A 138 26.14 -21.57 2.03
C LYS A 138 27.03 -22.76 1.73
N TYR A 139 28.34 -22.54 1.88
CA TYR A 139 29.38 -23.57 1.70
C TYR A 139 30.32 -23.61 2.90
N ASP A 140 30.69 -24.82 3.34
CA ASP A 140 31.79 -25.00 4.28
C ASP A 140 33.13 -24.75 3.56
N ILE A 141 33.85 -23.73 4.02
CA ILE A 141 35.13 -23.29 3.46
C ILE A 141 36.27 -23.43 4.48
N SER A 142 36.05 -24.15 5.59
CA SER A 142 37.01 -24.28 6.69
C SER A 142 38.39 -24.77 6.22
N ASP A 143 38.41 -25.66 5.22
CA ASP A 143 39.61 -26.27 4.63
C ASP A 143 40.25 -25.44 3.50
N LYS A 144 39.61 -24.33 3.12
CA LYS A 144 40.05 -23.43 2.03
C LYS A 144 40.64 -22.12 2.54
N LEU A 145 40.50 -21.84 3.85
CA LEU A 145 40.93 -20.58 4.47
C LEU A 145 42.38 -20.61 4.98
N ASN A 146 43.06 -19.49 4.77
CA ASN A 146 44.32 -19.13 5.40
C ASN A 146 44.02 -18.31 6.66
N PHE A 147 43.91 -18.97 7.81
CA PHE A 147 43.62 -18.30 9.09
C PHE A 147 44.75 -17.36 9.53
N GLY A 148 44.39 -16.17 10.03
CA GLY A 148 45.33 -15.12 10.45
C GLY A 148 46.05 -14.43 9.29
N LYS A 149 45.67 -14.72 8.04
CA LYS A 149 46.26 -14.16 6.82
C LYS A 149 45.16 -13.67 5.87
N GLU A 150 45.57 -13.02 4.81
CA GLU A 150 44.69 -12.62 3.72
C GLU A 150 44.21 -13.83 2.91
N ASN A 151 42.96 -13.75 2.46
CA ASN A 151 42.26 -14.70 1.62
C ASN A 151 41.63 -13.95 0.45
N ILE A 152 41.47 -14.64 -0.67
CA ILE A 152 40.82 -14.11 -1.87
C ILE A 152 39.50 -14.84 -2.07
N LEU A 153 38.41 -14.08 -2.13
CA LEU A 153 37.09 -14.50 -2.58
C LEU A 153 36.96 -14.14 -4.07
N GLU A 154 36.59 -15.11 -4.89
CA GLU A 154 36.23 -14.90 -6.29
C GLU A 154 34.82 -15.45 -6.52
N VAL A 155 33.94 -14.65 -7.13
CA VAL A 155 32.55 -15.06 -7.40
C VAL A 155 32.24 -14.79 -8.87
N LYS A 156 31.70 -15.78 -9.56
CA LYS A 156 31.15 -15.64 -10.90
C LYS A 156 29.64 -15.73 -10.82
N VAL A 157 28.95 -14.72 -11.35
CA VAL A 157 27.51 -14.58 -11.33
C VAL A 157 26.98 -14.45 -12.76
N SER A 158 26.14 -15.38 -13.20
CA SER A 158 25.48 -15.32 -14.51
C SER A 158 24.05 -14.80 -14.38
N LYS A 159 23.68 -13.78 -15.15
CA LYS A 159 22.33 -13.21 -15.15
C LYS A 159 21.28 -14.23 -15.57
N MET A 160 21.55 -14.96 -16.64
CA MET A 160 20.73 -16.09 -17.09
C MET A 160 21.37 -17.39 -16.59
N SER A 161 20.54 -18.30 -16.09
CA SER A 161 20.97 -19.61 -15.60
C SER A 161 21.36 -20.54 -16.74
N ALA A 162 22.31 -21.45 -16.48
CA ALA A 162 22.57 -22.57 -17.38
C ALA A 162 21.40 -23.57 -17.38
N ASP A 163 20.58 -23.62 -16.32
CA ASP A 163 19.37 -24.43 -16.25
C ASP A 163 18.17 -23.65 -16.80
N LYS A 164 17.54 -24.20 -17.83
CA LYS A 164 16.40 -23.57 -18.51
C LYS A 164 15.17 -23.44 -17.62
N SER A 165 14.97 -24.35 -16.66
CA SER A 165 13.84 -24.31 -15.73
C SER A 165 13.93 -23.11 -14.79
N VAL A 166 15.14 -22.74 -14.35
CA VAL A 166 15.38 -21.53 -13.54
C VAL A 166 15.06 -20.27 -14.34
N ASN A 167 15.53 -20.19 -15.60
CA ASN A 167 15.19 -19.06 -16.48
C ASN A 167 13.69 -18.93 -16.70
N ASN A 168 13.02 -20.06 -16.95
CA ASN A 168 11.58 -20.10 -17.14
C ASN A 168 10.80 -19.68 -15.88
N ALA A 169 11.28 -20.06 -14.69
CA ALA A 169 10.60 -19.79 -13.42
C ALA A 169 10.82 -18.35 -12.90
N GLU A 170 12.03 -17.80 -13.08
CA GLU A 170 12.45 -16.54 -12.43
C GLU A 170 12.84 -15.40 -13.39
N ARG A 171 13.15 -15.70 -14.65
CA ARG A 171 13.71 -14.72 -15.59
C ARG A 171 12.77 -14.34 -16.72
N LEU A 172 11.69 -15.10 -16.90
CA LEU A 172 10.58 -14.80 -17.80
C LEU A 172 9.32 -14.51 -16.98
N ALA A 173 9.40 -13.52 -16.09
CA ALA A 173 8.35 -13.19 -15.13
C ALA A 173 7.94 -11.72 -15.21
N ASP A 174 6.80 -11.36 -14.62
CA ASP A 174 6.27 -10.00 -14.61
C ASP A 174 7.00 -9.09 -13.61
N TYR A 175 8.26 -8.81 -13.91
CA TYR A 175 9.10 -7.90 -13.14
C TYR A 175 10.44 -7.61 -13.85
N TRP A 176 11.19 -6.64 -13.34
CA TRP A 176 12.56 -6.34 -13.79
C TRP A 176 13.55 -7.50 -13.58
N VAL A 177 14.31 -7.81 -14.64
CA VAL A 177 15.34 -8.86 -14.64
C VAL A 177 16.72 -8.22 -14.50
N LEU A 178 17.24 -8.25 -13.27
CA LEU A 178 18.51 -7.65 -12.86
C LEU A 178 19.56 -8.72 -12.53
N GLY A 179 20.83 -8.32 -12.44
CA GLY A 179 21.93 -9.22 -12.07
C GLY A 179 22.83 -8.68 -10.94
N GLY A 180 23.49 -9.61 -10.25
CA GLY A 180 24.49 -9.30 -9.22
C GLY A 180 24.18 -9.88 -7.84
N ILE A 181 25.09 -9.60 -6.91
CA ILE A 181 25.01 -10.01 -5.51
C ILE A 181 24.22 -8.95 -4.74
N PHE A 182 22.90 -9.12 -4.68
CA PHE A 182 21.96 -8.08 -4.24
C PHE A 182 21.54 -8.18 -2.77
N ARG A 183 21.95 -9.24 -2.07
CA ARG A 183 21.81 -9.39 -0.61
C ARG A 183 23.17 -9.71 0.03
N PRO A 184 23.32 -9.56 1.36
CA PRO A 184 24.60 -9.69 2.05
C PRO A 184 25.33 -11.02 1.83
N VAL A 185 26.66 -10.93 1.93
CA VAL A 185 27.62 -12.04 1.95
C VAL A 185 28.46 -11.94 3.21
N TYR A 186 28.48 -13.00 4.00
CA TYR A 186 29.22 -13.04 5.25
C TYR A 186 29.80 -14.42 5.54
N LEU A 187 30.76 -14.46 6.46
CA LEU A 187 31.23 -15.70 7.07
C LEU A 187 30.49 -15.94 8.37
N GLU A 188 30.05 -17.17 8.61
CA GLU A 188 29.62 -17.64 9.93
C GLU A 188 30.62 -18.67 10.46
N ALA A 189 31.11 -18.47 11.69
CA ALA A 189 31.98 -19.41 12.38
C ALA A 189 31.28 -20.03 13.59
N ASN A 190 31.20 -21.36 13.59
CA ASN A 190 30.59 -22.17 14.63
C ASN A 190 31.63 -23.08 15.28
N SER A 191 31.41 -23.46 16.53
CA SER A 191 32.15 -24.57 17.16
C SER A 191 32.03 -25.85 16.31
N LYS A 192 33.00 -26.77 16.39
CA LYS A 192 32.90 -28.05 15.64
C LYS A 192 31.64 -28.85 15.96
N GLU A 193 31.25 -28.82 17.24
CA GLU A 193 30.00 -29.37 17.74
C GLU A 193 28.99 -28.21 17.84
N HIS A 194 28.01 -28.16 16.94
CA HIS A 194 27.05 -27.05 16.90
C HIS A 194 25.66 -27.49 16.40
N ILE A 195 24.69 -26.59 16.56
CA ILE A 195 23.34 -26.71 15.98
C ILE A 195 23.35 -26.00 14.63
N THR A 196 22.93 -26.68 13.56
CA THR A 196 22.91 -26.14 12.19
C THR A 196 21.64 -25.38 11.88
N SER A 197 20.50 -25.91 12.33
CA SER A 197 19.18 -25.29 12.22
C SER A 197 18.23 -25.88 13.27
N THR A 198 17.09 -25.21 13.45
CA THR A 198 15.99 -25.70 14.25
C THR A 198 14.69 -25.53 13.49
N SER A 199 13.71 -26.40 13.75
CA SER A 199 12.33 -26.18 13.31
C SER A 199 11.42 -26.29 14.53
N ILE A 200 10.72 -25.21 14.84
CA ILE A 200 9.86 -25.06 16.02
C ILE A 200 8.40 -25.25 15.62
N ASP A 201 7.66 -26.02 16.43
CA ASP A 201 6.21 -26.10 16.43
C ASP A 201 5.69 -25.71 17.81
N ALA A 202 5.09 -24.52 17.90
CA ALA A 202 4.58 -23.94 19.13
C ALA A 202 3.07 -23.70 18.99
N LYS A 203 2.26 -24.55 19.61
CA LYS A 203 0.80 -24.58 19.43
C LYS A 203 0.06 -23.73 20.46
N ALA A 204 -1.16 -23.34 20.13
CA ALA A 204 -2.01 -22.52 20.99
C ALA A 204 -2.34 -23.17 22.35
N ASP A 205 -2.31 -24.50 22.44
CA ASP A 205 -2.49 -25.24 23.69
C ASP A 205 -1.26 -25.21 24.62
N GLY A 206 -0.18 -24.54 24.21
CA GLY A 206 1.08 -24.44 24.95
C GLY A 206 2.07 -25.57 24.67
N THR A 207 1.75 -26.51 23.78
CA THR A 207 2.71 -27.51 23.31
C THR A 207 3.85 -26.83 22.56
N PHE A 208 5.09 -27.09 22.98
CA PHE A 208 6.31 -26.70 22.29
C PHE A 208 7.06 -27.95 21.85
N ARG A 209 7.37 -28.03 20.55
CA ARG A 209 8.20 -29.08 19.94
C ARG A 209 9.30 -28.43 19.12
N SER A 210 10.47 -29.04 19.08
CA SER A 210 11.53 -28.62 18.18
C SER A 210 12.35 -29.78 17.64
N ASN A 211 12.56 -29.76 16.32
CA ASN A 211 13.61 -30.53 15.64
C ASN A 211 14.90 -29.72 15.70
N ILE A 212 15.97 -30.31 16.22
CA ILE A 212 17.26 -29.66 16.46
C ILE A 212 18.31 -30.43 15.67
N TYR A 213 18.78 -29.84 14.58
CA TYR A 213 19.76 -30.45 13.67
C TYR A 213 21.18 -30.18 14.18
N LEU A 214 21.97 -31.24 14.30
CA LEU A 214 23.27 -31.22 14.98
C LEU A 214 24.39 -31.58 13.99
N GLN A 215 25.53 -30.92 14.15
CA GLN A 215 26.72 -31.19 13.35
C GLN A 215 27.91 -31.53 14.25
N GLY A 216 28.61 -32.61 13.89
CA GLY A 216 29.94 -32.92 14.44
C GLY A 216 29.96 -33.35 15.90
N ILE A 217 28.85 -33.80 16.48
CA ILE A 217 28.75 -34.16 17.91
C ILE A 217 29.74 -35.26 18.29
N GLN A 218 30.59 -34.99 19.28
CA GLN A 218 31.61 -35.91 19.79
C GLN A 218 31.65 -35.96 21.31
N SER A 219 31.55 -34.80 21.98
CA SER A 219 31.79 -34.67 23.41
C SER A 219 30.71 -33.91 24.18
N VAL A 220 29.80 -33.23 23.49
CA VAL A 220 28.53 -32.73 24.04
C VAL A 220 27.71 -33.92 24.56
N ASN A 221 27.16 -33.79 25.77
CA ASN A 221 26.33 -34.82 26.39
C ASN A 221 24.94 -34.33 26.82
N ASN A 222 24.66 -33.03 26.68
CA ASN A 222 23.40 -32.44 27.09
C ASN A 222 22.98 -31.31 26.15
N LEU A 223 21.69 -31.29 25.83
CA LEU A 223 21.00 -30.21 25.13
C LEU A 223 20.01 -29.59 26.09
N LYS A 224 20.09 -28.27 26.30
CA LYS A 224 19.14 -27.50 27.10
C LYS A 224 18.38 -26.53 26.19
N VAL A 225 17.07 -26.45 26.37
CA VAL A 225 16.20 -25.48 25.71
C VAL A 225 15.50 -24.64 26.78
N GLU A 226 15.66 -23.32 26.70
CA GLU A 226 15.08 -22.35 27.63
C GLU A 226 14.12 -21.44 26.83
N ILE A 227 12.88 -21.26 27.31
CA ILE A 227 11.91 -20.34 26.70
C ILE A 227 11.81 -19.07 27.54
N PHE A 228 12.01 -17.93 26.89
CA PHE A 228 11.84 -16.61 27.49
C PHE A 228 10.67 -15.86 26.85
N ASP A 229 10.00 -15.01 27.61
CA ASP A 229 9.01 -14.08 27.07
C ASP A 229 9.67 -12.84 26.42
N ALA A 230 8.85 -11.93 25.89
CA ALA A 230 9.30 -10.68 25.29
C ALA A 230 10.06 -9.74 26.26
N LYS A 231 9.95 -9.94 27.58
CA LYS A 231 10.67 -9.19 28.62
C LYS A 231 11.98 -9.89 29.03
N ASN A 232 12.37 -10.96 28.34
CA ASN A 232 13.49 -11.84 28.67
C ASN A 232 13.36 -12.55 30.04
N ILE A 233 12.13 -12.79 30.51
CA ILE A 233 11.88 -13.59 31.71
C ILE A 233 11.80 -15.06 31.31
N LEU A 234 12.53 -15.93 32.02
CA LEU A 234 12.49 -17.38 31.81
C LEU A 234 11.11 -17.92 32.20
N ILE A 235 10.41 -18.55 31.24
CA ILE A 235 9.08 -19.13 31.42
C ILE A 235 9.16 -20.61 31.76
N THR A 236 10.02 -21.35 31.06
CA THR A 236 10.23 -22.79 31.27
C THR A 236 11.55 -23.23 30.64
N GLU A 237 12.01 -24.41 31.01
CA GLU A 237 13.17 -25.05 30.41
C GLU A 237 12.97 -26.57 30.31
N SER A 238 13.66 -27.19 29.37
CA SER A 238 13.75 -28.63 29.24
C SER A 238 15.14 -29.03 28.78
N GLN A 239 15.53 -30.28 29.03
CA GLN A 239 16.83 -30.79 28.65
C GLN A 239 16.77 -32.26 28.28
N MET A 240 17.70 -32.70 27.43
CA MET A 240 17.84 -34.09 27.05
C MET A 240 19.31 -34.48 26.87
N THR A 241 19.58 -35.78 26.95
CA THR A 241 20.92 -36.33 26.70
C THR A 241 21.22 -36.39 25.20
N ILE A 242 22.45 -36.02 24.85
CA ILE A 242 23.02 -36.19 23.50
C ILE A 242 24.08 -37.29 23.56
N GLN A 243 24.15 -38.09 22.50
CA GLN A 243 25.16 -39.11 22.25
C GLN A 243 26.08 -38.69 21.11
N LYS A 244 27.31 -39.22 21.14
CA LYS A 244 28.28 -39.03 20.06
C LYS A 244 27.70 -39.50 18.72
N GLY A 245 27.84 -38.67 17.69
CA GLY A 245 27.37 -38.96 16.34
C GLY A 245 25.91 -38.60 16.06
N ASP A 246 25.16 -38.09 17.04
CA ASP A 246 23.80 -37.60 16.80
C ASP A 246 23.78 -36.47 15.77
N THR A 247 22.82 -36.54 14.83
CA THR A 247 22.60 -35.54 13.77
C THR A 247 21.26 -34.82 13.88
N LEU A 248 20.31 -35.39 14.64
CA LEU A 248 18.99 -34.83 14.89
C LEU A 248 18.53 -35.21 16.30
N LYS A 249 17.99 -34.24 17.03
CA LYS A 249 17.24 -34.47 18.28
C LYS A 249 15.88 -33.81 18.22
N GLN A 250 14.93 -34.41 18.93
CA GLN A 250 13.59 -33.88 19.09
C GLN A 250 13.32 -33.67 20.58
N ILE A 251 12.79 -32.50 20.91
CA ILE A 251 12.39 -32.17 22.28
C ILE A 251 10.94 -31.71 22.28
N GLN A 252 10.21 -32.07 23.34
CA GLN A 252 8.83 -31.66 23.55
C GLN A 252 8.57 -31.37 25.02
N PHE A 253 7.87 -30.28 25.30
CA PHE A 253 7.36 -29.90 26.62
C PHE A 253 6.23 -28.88 26.48
N SER A 254 5.60 -28.49 27.59
CA SER A 254 4.43 -27.60 27.56
C SER A 254 4.65 -26.32 28.37
N VAL A 255 4.09 -25.22 27.89
CA VAL A 255 3.95 -23.93 28.58
C VAL A 255 2.51 -23.76 29.01
N LYS A 256 2.26 -23.41 30.28
CA LYS A 256 0.89 -23.18 30.75
C LYS A 256 0.41 -21.81 30.29
N ASN A 257 -0.78 -21.76 29.68
CA ASN A 257 -1.47 -20.52 29.29
C ASN A 257 -0.57 -19.52 28.55
N PRO A 258 0.08 -19.90 27.43
CA PRO A 258 0.91 -18.97 26.69
C PRO A 258 0.06 -17.81 26.15
N LYS A 259 0.63 -16.60 26.14
CA LYS A 259 0.12 -15.54 25.26
C LYS A 259 0.27 -15.97 23.81
N LEU A 260 -0.82 -15.92 23.05
CA LEU A 260 -0.86 -16.41 21.68
C LEU A 260 -0.40 -15.35 20.68
N TRP A 261 0.17 -15.80 19.58
CA TRP A 261 0.54 -14.94 18.46
C TRP A 261 -0.61 -14.87 17.45
N THR A 262 -1.00 -13.65 17.05
CA THR A 262 -1.91 -13.36 15.92
C THR A 262 -1.46 -12.06 15.23
N ALA A 263 -2.05 -11.70 14.09
CA ALA A 263 -1.80 -10.41 13.45
C ALA A 263 -2.29 -9.19 14.27
N GLU A 264 -3.23 -9.41 15.21
CA GLU A 264 -3.77 -8.39 16.12
C GLU A 264 -3.02 -8.34 17.45
N THR A 265 -2.48 -9.48 17.90
CA THR A 265 -1.73 -9.62 19.16
C THR A 265 -0.43 -10.41 18.94
N PRO A 266 0.63 -9.78 18.39
CA PRO A 266 1.85 -10.46 17.95
C PRO A 266 2.79 -10.83 19.13
N ASN A 267 2.31 -11.64 20.08
CA ASN A 267 3.11 -12.06 21.23
C ASN A 267 4.25 -13.00 20.81
N LEU A 268 5.49 -12.57 21.04
CA LEU A 268 6.70 -13.32 20.71
C LEU A 268 7.41 -13.86 21.96
N TYR A 269 8.05 -15.00 21.78
CA TYR A 269 8.93 -15.67 22.73
C TYR A 269 10.29 -15.89 22.10
N LYS A 270 11.27 -16.23 22.94
CA LYS A 270 12.62 -16.58 22.54
C LYS A 270 12.98 -17.97 23.05
N ALA A 271 13.33 -18.89 22.15
CA ALA A 271 13.88 -20.20 22.49
C ALA A 271 15.40 -20.12 22.41
N LYS A 272 16.08 -20.40 23.52
CA LYS A 272 17.54 -20.46 23.60
C LYS A 272 17.97 -21.92 23.68
N PHE A 273 18.78 -22.35 22.73
CA PHE A 273 19.29 -23.71 22.62
C PHE A 273 20.75 -23.73 23.05
N SER A 274 21.12 -24.62 23.96
CA SER A 274 22.49 -24.74 24.50
C SER A 274 22.98 -26.16 24.42
N LEU A 275 24.15 -26.37 23.79
CA LEU A 275 24.87 -27.64 23.83
C LEU A 275 25.90 -27.59 24.95
N ASN A 276 25.83 -28.54 25.87
CA ASN A 276 26.67 -28.59 27.06
C ASN A 276 27.52 -29.87 27.11
N LYS A 277 28.73 -29.73 27.66
CA LYS A 277 29.62 -30.82 28.05
C LYS A 277 29.91 -30.70 29.54
N ASN A 278 29.44 -31.65 30.34
CA ASN A 278 29.67 -31.65 31.80
C ASN A 278 29.33 -30.30 32.46
N ARG A 279 28.15 -29.75 32.13
CA ARG A 279 27.64 -28.43 32.55
C ARG A 279 28.34 -27.19 31.97
N LYS A 280 29.38 -27.36 31.17
CA LYS A 280 30.01 -26.26 30.42
C LYS A 280 29.31 -26.08 29.07
N ASN A 281 28.88 -24.85 28.78
CA ASN A 281 28.32 -24.50 27.48
C ASN A 281 29.40 -24.53 26.38
N ILE A 282 29.13 -25.23 25.30
CA ILE A 282 29.97 -25.37 24.11
C ILE A 282 29.45 -24.52 22.95
N PHE A 283 28.13 -24.50 22.77
CA PHE A 283 27.46 -23.76 21.71
C PHE A 283 26.11 -23.23 22.22
N GLN A 284 25.72 -22.07 21.69
CA GLN A 284 24.41 -21.48 21.94
C GLN A 284 23.84 -20.83 20.68
N SER A 285 22.54 -21.01 20.44
CA SER A 285 21.74 -20.28 19.46
C SER A 285 20.40 -19.82 20.05
N GLU A 286 19.78 -18.83 19.42
CA GLU A 286 18.48 -18.29 19.82
C GLU A 286 17.55 -18.16 18.62
N GLU A 287 16.27 -18.48 18.82
CA GLU A 287 15.21 -18.37 17.82
C GLU A 287 14.04 -17.60 18.42
N LYS A 288 13.42 -16.73 17.62
CA LYS A 288 12.14 -16.11 17.98
C LYS A 288 11.01 -16.96 17.42
N PHE A 289 9.93 -17.08 18.19
CA PHE A 289 8.74 -17.82 17.78
C PHE A 289 7.49 -17.26 18.47
N GLY A 290 6.30 -17.72 18.07
CA GLY A 290 5.02 -17.38 18.69
C GLY A 290 4.13 -18.61 18.81
N PHE A 291 3.37 -18.74 19.91
CA PHE A 291 2.43 -19.84 20.09
C PHE A 291 1.18 -19.59 19.24
N ARG A 292 0.97 -20.42 18.22
CA ARG A 292 -0.25 -20.39 17.40
C ARG A 292 -0.55 -21.72 16.72
N THR A 293 -1.81 -21.98 16.46
CA THR A 293 -2.27 -23.17 15.71
C THR A 293 -2.99 -22.74 14.45
N ILE A 294 -2.60 -23.31 13.30
CA ILE A 294 -3.26 -23.12 12.00
C ILE A 294 -4.10 -24.36 11.71
N GLU A 295 -5.35 -24.15 11.29
CA GLU A 295 -6.21 -25.23 10.80
C GLU A 295 -6.92 -24.79 9.51
N ILE A 296 -6.94 -25.68 8.51
CA ILE A 296 -7.87 -25.59 7.39
C ILE A 296 -9.03 -26.52 7.69
N ARG A 297 -10.23 -25.97 7.90
CA ARG A 297 -11.45 -26.77 8.05
C ARG A 297 -12.20 -26.74 6.72
N LYS A 298 -12.01 -27.79 5.91
CA LYS A 298 -12.56 -27.90 4.54
C LYS A 298 -14.07 -27.61 4.53
N GLY A 299 -14.53 -26.82 3.56
CA GLY A 299 -15.93 -26.39 3.44
C GLY A 299 -16.40 -25.38 4.49
N ASP A 300 -15.48 -24.88 5.33
CA ASP A 300 -15.77 -23.90 6.37
C ASP A 300 -14.82 -22.70 6.34
N GLY A 301 -13.53 -22.86 6.66
CA GLY A 301 -12.61 -21.71 6.65
C GLY A 301 -11.20 -21.98 7.15
N ILE A 302 -10.43 -20.90 7.21
CA ILE A 302 -9.05 -20.87 7.73
C ILE A 302 -9.12 -20.37 9.17
N TYR A 303 -8.49 -21.11 10.08
CA TYR A 303 -8.53 -20.87 11.51
C TYR A 303 -7.13 -20.60 12.06
N ILE A 304 -7.04 -19.59 12.92
CA ILE A 304 -5.88 -19.33 13.77
C ILE A 304 -6.34 -19.37 15.21
N ASN A 305 -5.73 -20.23 16.03
CA ASN A 305 -6.04 -20.37 17.45
C ASN A 305 -7.53 -20.65 17.71
N GLY A 306 -8.15 -21.50 16.87
CA GLY A 306 -9.58 -21.82 16.95
C GLY A 306 -10.53 -20.73 16.45
N THR A 307 -10.02 -19.58 15.99
CA THR A 307 -10.82 -18.46 15.45
C THR A 307 -10.77 -18.44 13.93
N LYS A 308 -11.93 -18.37 13.28
CA LYS A 308 -12.05 -18.27 11.82
C LYS A 308 -11.64 -16.88 11.36
N ILE A 309 -10.58 -16.78 10.56
CA ILE A 309 -10.05 -15.50 10.10
C ILE A 309 -10.36 -15.24 8.63
N LYS A 310 -10.33 -13.96 8.24
CA LYS A 310 -10.37 -13.50 6.86
C LYS A 310 -9.13 -12.64 6.54
N MET A 311 -8.56 -12.87 5.35
CA MET A 311 -7.40 -12.16 4.85
C MET A 311 -7.82 -10.80 4.28
N LYS A 312 -7.23 -9.75 4.86
CA LYS A 312 -7.17 -8.41 4.30
C LYS A 312 -5.77 -8.26 3.73
N GLY A 313 -5.55 -8.86 2.56
CA GLY A 313 -4.22 -9.09 2.01
C GLY A 313 -3.83 -8.17 0.86
N ILE A 314 -2.52 -8.08 0.61
CA ILE A 314 -1.95 -7.46 -0.59
C ILE A 314 -0.70 -8.20 -1.06
N ASN A 315 -0.46 -8.22 -2.37
CA ASN A 315 0.75 -8.74 -3.00
C ASN A 315 1.88 -7.71 -2.93
N ARG A 316 3.09 -8.14 -2.57
CA ARG A 316 4.27 -7.28 -2.50
C ARG A 316 5.44 -7.89 -3.24
N HIS A 317 5.85 -7.25 -4.32
CA HIS A 317 7.22 -7.34 -4.82
C HIS A 317 8.15 -6.38 -4.06
N VAL A 318 9.46 -6.70 -3.99
CA VAL A 318 10.44 -5.92 -3.23
C VAL A 318 11.37 -5.10 -4.13
N TRP A 319 11.24 -3.77 -4.04
CA TRP A 319 12.08 -2.83 -4.76
C TRP A 319 12.20 -1.50 -4.04
N TRP A 320 13.28 -0.80 -4.32
CA TRP A 320 13.45 0.62 -4.11
C TRP A 320 14.00 1.26 -5.38
N PRO A 321 13.53 2.44 -5.82
CA PRO A 321 13.78 2.91 -7.18
C PRO A 321 15.28 3.01 -7.55
N GLU A 322 16.12 3.49 -6.65
CA GLU A 322 17.56 3.68 -6.89
C GLU A 322 18.42 2.43 -6.66
N THR A 323 17.91 1.42 -5.95
CA THR A 323 18.72 0.25 -5.55
C THR A 323 18.16 -1.07 -6.06
N GLY A 324 17.04 -1.02 -6.79
CA GLY A 324 16.32 -2.18 -7.28
C GLY A 324 15.94 -3.10 -6.12
N ARG A 325 16.32 -4.38 -6.20
CA ARG A 325 15.99 -5.39 -5.18
C ARG A 325 16.88 -5.35 -3.95
N ALA A 326 17.98 -4.59 -3.97
CA ALA A 326 18.83 -4.40 -2.81
C ALA A 326 18.16 -3.36 -1.90
N VAL A 327 17.38 -3.81 -0.93
CA VAL A 327 16.68 -2.94 0.03
C VAL A 327 17.28 -3.07 1.43
N ASN A 328 16.90 -2.16 2.33
CA ASN A 328 17.32 -2.16 3.72
C ASN A 328 16.11 -2.35 4.67
N LYS A 329 16.41 -2.52 5.95
CA LYS A 329 15.40 -2.77 6.99
C LYS A 329 14.38 -1.63 7.14
N ASN A 330 14.76 -0.39 6.86
CA ASN A 330 13.85 0.76 7.00
C ASN A 330 12.78 0.74 5.91
N ILE A 331 13.13 0.33 4.69
CA ILE A 331 12.17 0.12 3.60
C ILE A 331 11.21 -1.01 3.95
N ASP A 332 11.71 -2.14 4.45
CA ASP A 332 10.84 -3.24 4.89
C ASP A 332 9.91 -2.81 6.05
N LEU A 333 10.39 -1.99 6.98
CA LEU A 333 9.59 -1.46 8.08
C LEU A 333 8.49 -0.51 7.57
N MET A 334 8.86 0.39 6.66
CA MET A 334 7.92 1.33 6.04
C MET A 334 6.80 0.59 5.32
N ASP A 335 7.15 -0.43 4.53
CA ASP A 335 6.17 -1.23 3.79
C ASP A 335 5.19 -1.95 4.74
N VAL A 336 5.69 -2.61 5.80
CA VAL A 336 4.81 -3.25 6.81
C VAL A 336 3.93 -2.23 7.53
N GLN A 337 4.46 -1.05 7.86
CA GLN A 337 3.70 0.01 8.51
C GLN A 337 2.57 0.53 7.62
N LEU A 338 2.84 0.74 6.33
CA LEU A 338 1.84 1.20 5.35
C LEU A 338 0.75 0.14 5.13
N ILE A 339 1.12 -1.13 5.04
CA ILE A 339 0.15 -2.24 4.97
C ILE A 339 -0.77 -2.22 6.20
N LYS A 340 -0.20 -2.13 7.41
CA LYS A 340 -1.01 -2.03 8.63
C LYS A 340 -1.83 -0.74 8.71
N GLU A 341 -1.32 0.38 8.19
CA GLU A 341 -2.06 1.64 8.12
C GLU A 341 -3.32 1.51 7.26
N MET A 342 -3.31 0.68 6.20
CA MET A 342 -4.49 0.32 5.42
C MET A 342 -5.44 -0.66 6.14
N ASN A 343 -5.26 -0.91 7.44
CA ASN A 343 -6.02 -1.88 8.23
C ASN A 343 -5.93 -3.34 7.72
N MET A 344 -4.89 -3.66 6.95
CA MET A 344 -4.62 -5.00 6.44
C MET A 344 -4.00 -5.91 7.50
N ASN A 345 -4.16 -7.22 7.33
CA ASN A 345 -3.64 -8.24 8.23
C ASN A 345 -2.79 -9.32 7.56
N ALA A 346 -2.66 -9.29 6.23
CA ALA A 346 -1.93 -10.30 5.48
C ALA A 346 -1.12 -9.70 4.33
N VAL A 347 -0.05 -10.39 3.94
CA VAL A 347 0.78 -10.05 2.78
C VAL A 347 1.21 -11.33 2.07
N ARG A 348 1.15 -11.31 0.73
CA ARG A 348 1.71 -12.35 -0.12
C ARG A 348 3.00 -11.84 -0.72
N TYR A 349 4.08 -12.59 -0.56
CA TYR A 349 5.37 -12.23 -1.15
C TYR A 349 5.48 -12.76 -2.58
N SER A 350 4.77 -12.10 -3.49
CA SER A 350 4.80 -12.43 -4.91
C SER A 350 6.21 -12.17 -5.48
N HIS A 351 6.85 -13.06 -6.23
CA HIS A 351 6.62 -14.51 -6.28
C HIS A 351 7.95 -15.19 -5.92
N TYR A 352 8.44 -14.96 -4.71
CA TYR A 352 9.75 -15.43 -4.24
C TYR A 352 9.87 -15.28 -2.71
N PRO A 353 10.88 -15.91 -2.06
CA PRO A 353 11.02 -15.79 -0.62
C PRO A 353 11.38 -14.37 -0.14
N PRO A 354 10.80 -13.92 0.99
CA PRO A 354 11.04 -12.61 1.56
C PRO A 354 12.46 -12.38 2.04
N ASN A 355 12.80 -11.10 2.26
CA ASN A 355 13.98 -10.75 3.05
C ASN A 355 13.76 -11.16 4.50
N LYS A 356 14.84 -11.58 5.18
CA LYS A 356 14.79 -11.95 6.60
C LYS A 356 14.30 -10.83 7.50
N SER A 357 14.70 -9.58 7.23
CA SER A 357 14.23 -8.37 7.92
C SER A 357 12.72 -8.22 7.83
N PHE A 358 12.13 -8.43 6.66
CA PHE A 358 10.69 -8.33 6.43
C PHE A 358 9.92 -9.32 7.30
N LEU A 359 10.29 -10.61 7.31
CA LEU A 359 9.65 -11.63 8.14
C LEU A 359 9.73 -11.30 9.64
N GLN A 360 10.89 -10.83 10.11
CA GLN A 360 11.06 -10.41 11.51
C GLN A 360 10.16 -9.23 11.89
N ILE A 361 9.92 -8.31 10.96
CA ILE A 361 9.02 -7.17 11.16
C ILE A 361 7.57 -7.65 11.15
N CYS A 362 7.18 -8.53 10.22
CA CYS A 362 5.85 -9.16 10.19
C CYS A 362 5.54 -9.94 11.47
N ASP A 363 6.50 -10.67 12.02
CA ASP A 363 6.37 -11.35 13.31
C ASP A 363 6.11 -10.36 14.45
N SER A 364 6.79 -9.22 14.43
CA SER A 364 6.81 -8.24 15.53
C SER A 364 5.61 -7.30 15.49
N LEU A 365 5.20 -6.86 14.30
CA LEU A 365 4.07 -5.94 14.11
C LEU A 365 2.75 -6.68 13.83
N GLY A 366 2.80 -7.97 13.51
CA GLY A 366 1.64 -8.80 13.23
C GLY A 366 1.11 -8.62 11.82
N LEU A 367 1.61 -9.45 10.90
CA LEU A 367 1.01 -9.73 9.59
C LEU A 367 1.09 -11.22 9.31
N TYR A 368 0.03 -11.78 8.71
CA TYR A 368 0.07 -13.12 8.15
C TYR A 368 0.80 -13.12 6.81
N VAL A 369 1.72 -14.05 6.60
CA VAL A 369 2.56 -14.12 5.41
C VAL A 369 2.27 -15.39 4.61
N LEU A 370 2.10 -15.23 3.30
CA LEU A 370 2.25 -16.31 2.32
C LEU A 370 3.69 -16.25 1.79
N ASP A 371 4.49 -17.24 2.13
CA ASP A 371 5.89 -17.35 1.69
C ASP A 371 5.97 -18.27 0.48
N GLU A 372 6.52 -17.78 -0.63
CA GLU A 372 6.34 -18.36 -1.96
C GLU A 372 7.65 -18.84 -2.57
N LEU A 373 7.69 -20.12 -2.95
CA LEU A 373 8.70 -20.63 -3.85
C LEU A 373 8.53 -19.94 -5.20
N ALA A 374 9.61 -19.40 -5.75
CA ALA A 374 9.53 -18.70 -7.03
C ALA A 374 9.10 -19.60 -8.19
N GLY A 375 8.59 -18.99 -9.26
CA GLY A 375 8.04 -19.70 -10.41
C GLY A 375 6.77 -19.01 -10.89
N TRP A 376 6.83 -18.38 -12.06
CA TRP A 376 5.71 -17.67 -12.65
C TRP A 376 5.35 -18.28 -14.00
N GLN A 377 4.14 -18.83 -14.12
CA GLN A 377 3.62 -19.57 -15.29
C GLN A 377 4.40 -20.82 -15.74
N LYS A 378 5.65 -20.97 -15.29
CA LYS A 378 6.52 -22.11 -15.53
C LYS A 378 7.28 -22.46 -14.26
N LYS A 379 7.42 -23.76 -14.03
CA LYS A 379 7.98 -24.34 -12.81
C LYS A 379 9.47 -24.64 -12.93
N TYR A 380 10.16 -24.73 -11.80
CA TYR A 380 11.48 -25.38 -11.73
C TYR A 380 11.40 -26.87 -12.08
N SER A 381 12.52 -27.43 -12.51
CA SER A 381 12.74 -28.87 -12.47
C SER A 381 12.62 -29.37 -11.02
N THR A 382 12.25 -30.65 -10.84
CA THR A 382 12.10 -31.23 -9.50
C THR A 382 13.43 -31.28 -8.73
N GLU A 383 14.56 -31.43 -9.43
CA GLU A 383 15.90 -31.44 -8.82
C GLU A 383 16.26 -30.07 -8.23
N VAL A 384 16.16 -29.00 -9.03
CA VAL A 384 16.42 -27.64 -8.57
C VAL A 384 15.39 -27.25 -7.50
N GLY A 385 14.10 -27.50 -7.76
CA GLY A 385 13.02 -27.17 -6.83
C GLY A 385 13.19 -27.79 -5.44
N LYS A 386 13.64 -29.05 -5.33
CA LYS A 386 13.91 -29.70 -4.03
C LYS A 386 14.97 -28.97 -3.21
N LYS A 387 16.04 -28.52 -3.88
CA LYS A 387 17.10 -27.73 -3.24
C LYS A 387 16.56 -26.39 -2.75
N LEU A 388 15.81 -25.68 -3.59
CA LEU A 388 15.26 -24.36 -3.27
C LEU A 388 14.20 -24.40 -2.16
N VAL A 389 13.30 -25.40 -2.16
CA VAL A 389 12.35 -25.62 -1.06
C VAL A 389 13.08 -25.87 0.25
N ARG A 390 14.14 -26.69 0.25
CA ARG A 390 14.95 -26.91 1.46
C ARG A 390 15.57 -25.61 1.95
N GLU A 391 16.21 -24.84 1.07
CA GLU A 391 16.87 -23.58 1.41
C GLU A 391 15.88 -22.56 1.99
N MET A 392 14.71 -22.39 1.38
CA MET A 392 13.64 -21.51 1.88
C MET A 392 13.08 -21.99 3.22
N VAL A 393 12.56 -23.22 3.29
CA VAL A 393 11.84 -23.69 4.48
C VAL A 393 12.75 -23.79 5.70
N THR A 394 13.99 -24.25 5.53
CA THR A 394 14.94 -24.34 6.67
C THR A 394 15.37 -22.98 7.21
N ARG A 395 15.38 -21.94 6.36
CA ARG A 395 15.63 -20.55 6.78
C ARG A 395 14.45 -19.99 7.57
N ASP A 396 13.22 -20.29 7.14
CA ASP A 396 12.06 -19.50 7.51
C ASP A 396 11.03 -20.19 8.43
N THR A 397 11.14 -21.51 8.65
CA THR A 397 10.16 -22.34 9.42
C THR A 397 9.84 -21.82 10.84
N ASN A 398 10.72 -21.06 11.48
CA ASN A 398 10.52 -20.56 12.84
C ASN A 398 9.68 -19.26 12.91
N HIS A 399 9.39 -18.62 11.78
CA HIS A 399 8.58 -17.39 11.74
C HIS A 399 7.10 -17.70 12.03
N PRO A 400 6.50 -17.16 13.12
CA PRO A 400 5.07 -17.34 13.37
C PRO A 400 4.19 -16.63 12.34
N SER A 401 4.69 -15.57 11.68
CA SER A 401 3.97 -14.84 10.65
C SER A 401 3.61 -15.68 9.42
N ILE A 402 4.46 -16.62 9.03
CA ILE A 402 4.19 -17.50 7.90
C ILE A 402 3.05 -18.44 8.28
N ILE A 403 1.93 -18.36 7.56
CA ILE A 403 0.77 -19.25 7.76
C ILE A 403 0.57 -20.24 6.62
N PHE A 404 1.13 -19.94 5.44
CA PHE A 404 1.10 -20.82 4.29
C PHE A 404 2.42 -20.77 3.54
N TRP A 405 2.78 -21.92 2.99
CA TRP A 405 3.76 -22.01 1.92
C TRP A 405 3.03 -21.97 0.57
N SER A 406 3.52 -21.20 -0.37
CA SER A 406 3.03 -21.19 -1.76
C SER A 406 4.05 -21.86 -2.67
N ASN A 407 3.60 -22.78 -3.51
CA ASN A 407 4.45 -23.52 -4.45
C ASN A 407 4.31 -22.95 -5.86
N GLY A 408 4.90 -21.78 -6.13
CA GLY A 408 4.83 -21.09 -7.42
C GLY A 408 3.50 -20.37 -7.69
N ASN A 409 3.41 -19.75 -8.87
CA ASN A 409 2.30 -18.92 -9.32
C ASN A 409 1.84 -19.26 -10.75
N GLU A 410 0.52 -19.24 -11.00
CA GLU A 410 -0.11 -19.28 -12.32
C GLU A 410 0.31 -20.46 -13.23
N GLY A 411 0.53 -21.64 -12.66
CA GLY A 411 1.06 -22.80 -13.39
C GLY A 411 2.57 -23.00 -13.23
N GLY A 412 3.23 -22.11 -12.47
CA GLY A 412 4.59 -22.29 -11.96
C GLY A 412 4.72 -23.37 -10.88
N HIS A 413 3.62 -24.07 -10.54
CA HIS A 413 3.59 -25.10 -9.50
C HIS A 413 4.28 -26.38 -9.94
N ASN A 414 5.17 -26.91 -9.10
CA ASN A 414 5.65 -28.27 -9.25
C ASN A 414 5.09 -29.16 -8.15
N PHE A 415 4.03 -29.91 -8.46
CA PHE A 415 3.34 -30.80 -7.52
C PHE A 415 4.25 -31.85 -6.86
N ASP A 416 5.36 -32.24 -7.51
CA ASP A 416 6.36 -33.14 -6.93
C ASP A 416 7.06 -32.55 -5.69
N LEU A 417 6.95 -31.24 -5.48
CA LEU A 417 7.57 -30.52 -4.37
C LEU A 417 6.64 -30.37 -3.15
N ASP A 418 5.34 -30.65 -3.26
CA ASP A 418 4.38 -30.39 -2.18
C ASP A 418 4.75 -31.13 -0.88
N ALA A 419 5.22 -32.37 -1.00
CA ALA A 419 5.67 -33.18 0.14
C ALA A 419 7.04 -32.76 0.70
N GLU A 420 7.82 -31.95 -0.02
CA GLU A 420 9.15 -31.52 0.43
C GLU A 420 9.06 -30.49 1.56
N TYR A 421 8.02 -29.64 1.57
CA TYR A 421 7.81 -28.64 2.62
C TYR A 421 7.72 -29.28 4.01
N ALA A 422 6.92 -30.35 4.14
CA ALA A 422 6.71 -31.06 5.41
C ALA A 422 7.97 -31.76 5.95
N LYS A 423 9.00 -31.99 5.11
CA LYS A 423 10.27 -32.58 5.57
C LYS A 423 11.09 -31.61 6.42
N TYR A 424 10.91 -30.31 6.20
CA TYR A 424 11.71 -29.26 6.84
C TYR A 424 10.88 -28.38 7.79
N ASP A 425 9.55 -28.36 7.65
CA ASP A 425 8.64 -27.63 8.54
C ASP A 425 7.94 -28.56 9.55
N LEU A 426 8.43 -28.60 10.80
CA LEU A 426 7.84 -29.39 11.88
C LEU A 426 6.42 -28.94 12.25
N SER A 427 6.10 -27.66 12.06
CA SER A 427 4.74 -27.14 12.26
C SER A 427 3.76 -27.69 11.22
N ASN A 428 4.28 -28.25 10.12
CA ASN A 428 3.52 -28.80 9.00
C ASN A 428 2.47 -27.80 8.48
N ARG A 429 2.91 -26.55 8.21
CA ARG A 429 2.03 -25.52 7.68
C ARG A 429 1.45 -25.97 6.34
N PRO A 430 0.20 -25.59 6.01
CA PRO A 430 -0.37 -25.99 4.74
C PRO A 430 0.35 -25.34 3.56
N VAL A 431 0.44 -26.09 2.47
CA VAL A 431 0.88 -25.61 1.16
C VAL A 431 -0.36 -25.21 0.35
N ILE A 432 -0.26 -24.14 -0.44
CA ILE A 432 -1.28 -23.64 -1.38
C ILE A 432 -0.69 -23.47 -2.80
N HIS A 433 -1.56 -23.40 -3.81
CA HIS A 433 -1.19 -23.12 -5.20
C HIS A 433 -1.96 -21.89 -5.71
N ALA A 434 -1.25 -20.80 -5.99
CA ALA A 434 -1.83 -19.55 -6.53
C ALA A 434 -2.07 -19.65 -8.05
N HIS A 435 -3.30 -19.52 -8.54
CA HIS A 435 -3.62 -19.81 -9.95
C HIS A 435 -4.72 -18.93 -10.53
N HIS A 436 -4.84 -18.89 -11.87
CA HIS A 436 -5.89 -18.15 -12.58
C HIS A 436 -6.95 -19.04 -13.25
N LYS A 437 -7.02 -20.35 -12.92
CA LYS A 437 -8.04 -21.27 -13.47
C LYS A 437 -8.87 -21.96 -12.38
N PRO A 438 -10.21 -21.91 -12.44
CA PRO A 438 -11.08 -22.68 -11.55
C PRO A 438 -10.75 -24.18 -11.56
N GLY A 439 -11.01 -24.85 -10.43
CA GLY A 439 -10.87 -26.31 -10.30
C GLY A 439 -9.47 -26.81 -9.92
N ASN A 440 -8.55 -25.91 -9.59
CA ASN A 440 -7.20 -26.25 -9.10
C ASN A 440 -7.07 -26.09 -7.57
N ALA A 441 -8.19 -26.19 -6.85
CA ALA A 441 -8.20 -26.10 -5.41
C ALA A 441 -7.27 -27.14 -4.78
N PHE A 442 -6.46 -26.70 -3.82
CA PHE A 442 -5.48 -27.53 -3.15
C PHE A 442 -5.74 -27.49 -1.64
N ASN A 443 -5.73 -28.66 -1.00
CA ASN A 443 -6.09 -28.81 0.42
C ASN A 443 -7.46 -28.23 0.83
N GLY A 444 -8.39 -28.08 -0.12
CA GLY A 444 -9.73 -27.51 0.11
C GLY A 444 -9.80 -25.98 0.09
N ILE A 445 -8.74 -25.32 -0.40
CA ILE A 445 -8.68 -23.89 -0.68
C ILE A 445 -8.57 -23.69 -2.19
N ASP A 446 -9.46 -22.87 -2.74
CA ASP A 446 -9.40 -22.37 -4.11
C ASP A 446 -8.77 -20.97 -4.08
N CYS A 447 -7.66 -20.80 -4.82
CA CYS A 447 -6.89 -19.56 -4.85
C CYS A 447 -7.06 -18.80 -6.18
N ASN A 448 -8.15 -19.04 -6.90
CA ASN A 448 -8.34 -18.49 -8.25
C ASN A 448 -8.23 -16.96 -8.33
N HIS A 449 -7.46 -16.46 -9.29
CA HIS A 449 -7.19 -15.04 -9.50
C HIS A 449 -8.28 -14.32 -10.31
N TYR A 450 -8.45 -13.03 -10.05
CA TYR A 450 -9.15 -12.05 -10.91
C TYR A 450 -10.56 -12.44 -11.36
N GLU A 451 -11.27 -13.23 -10.56
CA GLU A 451 -12.67 -13.53 -10.80
C GLU A 451 -13.54 -12.28 -10.62
N ASP A 452 -14.50 -12.10 -11.52
CA ASP A 452 -15.50 -11.04 -11.38
C ASP A 452 -16.40 -11.27 -10.15
N TYR A 453 -17.23 -10.30 -9.79
CA TYR A 453 -18.01 -10.34 -8.56
C TYR A 453 -19.03 -11.50 -8.56
N TYR A 454 -19.67 -11.74 -9.71
CA TYR A 454 -20.72 -12.76 -9.83
C TYR A 454 -20.13 -14.17 -9.89
N SER A 455 -18.98 -14.33 -10.53
CA SER A 455 -18.20 -15.57 -10.51
C SER A 455 -17.68 -15.85 -9.11
N THR A 456 -17.13 -14.84 -8.42
CA THR A 456 -16.72 -14.93 -7.00
C THR A 456 -17.88 -15.40 -6.13
N LYS A 457 -19.07 -14.82 -6.31
CA LYS A 457 -20.28 -15.22 -5.58
C LYS A 457 -20.61 -16.70 -5.82
N LYS A 458 -20.54 -17.17 -7.07
CA LYS A 458 -20.77 -18.57 -7.42
C LYS A 458 -19.71 -19.52 -6.85
N ILE A 459 -18.45 -19.13 -6.86
CA ILE A 459 -17.36 -19.92 -6.26
C ILE A 459 -17.58 -20.07 -4.76
N LEU A 460 -17.99 -18.98 -4.08
CA LEU A 460 -18.31 -18.99 -2.65
C LEU A 460 -19.51 -19.89 -2.30
N GLU A 461 -20.38 -20.20 -3.26
CA GLU A 461 -21.46 -21.20 -3.13
C GLU A 461 -20.97 -22.65 -3.30
N GLY A 462 -19.80 -22.87 -3.92
CA GLY A 462 -19.17 -24.18 -4.16
C GLY A 462 -18.57 -24.88 -2.94
N GLU A 463 -17.80 -25.96 -3.11
CA GLU A 463 -17.39 -26.79 -1.95
C GLU A 463 -16.18 -26.25 -1.17
N ASN A 464 -15.30 -25.51 -1.84
CA ASN A 464 -14.01 -25.10 -1.29
C ASN A 464 -14.07 -23.75 -0.56
N ILE A 465 -13.10 -23.52 0.31
CA ILE A 465 -12.81 -22.18 0.84
C ILE A 465 -12.28 -21.35 -0.33
N TYR A 466 -12.77 -20.13 -0.51
CA TYR A 466 -12.25 -19.24 -1.55
C TYR A 466 -11.40 -18.13 -0.95
N MET A 467 -10.13 -18.08 -1.40
CA MET A 467 -9.11 -17.12 -0.99
C MET A 467 -8.29 -16.70 -2.21
N PRO A 468 -8.77 -15.79 -3.06
CA PRO A 468 -8.00 -15.31 -4.21
C PRO A 468 -6.64 -14.76 -3.74
N THR A 469 -5.56 -15.34 -4.28
CA THR A 469 -4.19 -14.86 -4.04
C THR A 469 -3.84 -13.62 -4.86
N GLU A 470 -4.68 -13.27 -5.83
CA GLU A 470 -4.69 -12.01 -6.57
C GLU A 470 -6.13 -11.65 -6.95
N PHE A 471 -6.60 -10.45 -6.61
CA PHE A 471 -7.86 -9.89 -7.09
C PHE A 471 -7.77 -8.35 -7.10
N LEU A 472 -8.64 -7.69 -7.87
CA LEU A 472 -8.71 -6.23 -7.99
C LEU A 472 -7.34 -5.56 -8.23
N HIS A 473 -6.94 -5.52 -9.50
CA HIS A 473 -5.64 -5.03 -9.94
C HIS A 473 -5.55 -3.49 -9.90
N ALA A 474 -4.62 -2.94 -9.13
CA ALA A 474 -4.42 -1.53 -8.85
C ALA A 474 -3.60 -0.79 -9.91
N GLN A 475 -3.46 -1.38 -11.10
CA GLN A 475 -2.74 -0.73 -12.20
C GLN A 475 -3.32 0.65 -12.51
N ASP A 476 -2.45 1.65 -12.62
CA ASP A 476 -2.78 3.07 -12.81
C ASP A 476 -3.85 3.57 -11.79
N ASP A 477 -3.92 2.91 -10.62
CA ASP A 477 -4.92 2.98 -9.53
C ASP A 477 -6.39 2.79 -9.94
N GLY A 478 -6.61 1.86 -10.87
CA GLY A 478 -7.92 1.48 -11.38
C GLY A 478 -8.60 0.27 -10.74
N GLY A 479 -8.08 -0.30 -9.64
CA GLY A 479 -8.69 -1.50 -9.04
C GLY A 479 -8.50 -1.67 -7.54
N GLY A 480 -7.39 -1.22 -6.94
CA GLY A 480 -7.03 -1.57 -5.55
C GLY A 480 -8.12 -1.28 -4.51
N GLY A 481 -8.77 -0.11 -4.59
CA GLY A 481 -9.94 0.24 -3.78
C GLY A 481 -11.28 0.15 -4.54
N THR A 482 -11.23 0.04 -5.86
CA THR A 482 -12.39 0.09 -6.75
C THR A 482 -13.19 -1.21 -6.66
N SER A 483 -14.46 -1.13 -6.26
CA SER A 483 -15.34 -2.28 -5.97
C SER A 483 -14.91 -3.14 -4.78
N LEU A 484 -13.86 -2.76 -4.04
CA LEU A 484 -13.39 -3.56 -2.91
C LEU A 484 -14.45 -3.70 -1.82
N ALA A 485 -15.30 -2.68 -1.62
CA ALA A 485 -16.38 -2.74 -0.64
C ALA A 485 -17.35 -3.89 -0.95
N ASP A 486 -17.78 -4.05 -2.21
CA ASP A 486 -18.67 -5.13 -2.65
C ASP A 486 -18.04 -6.51 -2.42
N TYR A 487 -16.79 -6.70 -2.87
CA TYR A 487 -16.07 -7.96 -2.67
C TYR A 487 -15.84 -8.27 -1.19
N TRP A 488 -15.48 -7.26 -0.39
CA TRP A 488 -15.24 -7.43 1.03
C TRP A 488 -16.51 -7.84 1.76
N GLU A 489 -17.66 -7.21 1.48
CA GLU A 489 -18.94 -7.64 2.05
C GLU A 489 -19.36 -9.03 1.58
N LEU A 490 -19.11 -9.37 0.31
CA LEU A 490 -19.40 -10.69 -0.22
C LEU A 490 -18.59 -11.78 0.50
N HIS A 491 -17.27 -11.57 0.65
CA HIS A 491 -16.43 -12.48 1.42
C HIS A 491 -16.80 -12.48 2.90
N TRP A 492 -17.04 -11.32 3.52
CA TRP A 492 -17.35 -11.18 4.95
C TRP A 492 -18.59 -12.00 5.33
N ASN A 493 -19.66 -11.88 4.54
CA ASN A 493 -20.94 -12.53 4.81
C ASN A 493 -21.01 -13.98 4.29
N SER A 494 -20.07 -14.41 3.45
CA SER A 494 -20.00 -15.81 3.01
C SER A 494 -19.37 -16.72 4.05
N LYS A 495 -19.98 -17.90 4.25
CA LYS A 495 -19.41 -18.98 5.07
C LYS A 495 -18.02 -19.39 4.57
N LYS A 496 -17.81 -19.53 3.26
CA LYS A 496 -16.54 -20.03 2.68
C LYS A 496 -15.57 -18.91 2.26
N GLY A 497 -15.95 -17.65 2.46
CA GLY A 497 -15.12 -16.51 2.10
C GLY A 497 -13.98 -16.29 3.10
N ALA A 498 -12.74 -16.38 2.61
CA ALA A 498 -11.54 -16.17 3.41
C ALA A 498 -10.87 -14.81 3.17
N GLY A 499 -11.56 -13.85 2.53
CA GLY A 499 -10.94 -12.61 2.03
C GLY A 499 -10.01 -12.90 0.84
N GLY A 500 -8.99 -12.06 0.62
CA GLY A 500 -8.11 -12.16 -0.55
C GLY A 500 -6.89 -11.24 -0.49
N PHE A 501 -6.12 -11.21 -1.59
CA PHE A 501 -4.89 -10.41 -1.72
C PHE A 501 -4.95 -9.48 -2.94
N LEU A 502 -4.96 -8.16 -2.71
CA LEU A 502 -4.94 -7.15 -3.76
C LEU A 502 -3.66 -7.23 -4.60
N TRP A 503 -3.72 -6.91 -5.89
CA TRP A 503 -2.52 -6.73 -6.72
C TRP A 503 -2.36 -5.26 -7.09
N ALA A 504 -1.31 -4.53 -6.73
CA ALA A 504 -0.24 -4.88 -5.80
C ALA A 504 0.07 -3.70 -4.86
N PHE A 505 1.06 -3.90 -3.98
CA PHE A 505 1.42 -2.91 -2.96
C PHE A 505 2.00 -1.63 -3.58
N ALA A 506 3.06 -1.72 -4.38
CA ALA A 506 3.79 -0.55 -4.88
C ALA A 506 4.07 -0.65 -6.39
N ASP A 507 4.10 0.50 -7.07
CA ASP A 507 4.58 0.62 -8.45
C ASP A 507 6.06 0.18 -8.52
N GLU A 508 6.40 -0.68 -9.49
CA GLU A 508 7.75 -1.20 -9.68
C GLU A 508 8.62 -0.27 -10.53
N GLY A 509 8.64 1.01 -10.17
CA GLY A 509 9.47 2.02 -10.83
C GLY A 509 10.95 1.88 -10.47
N LEU A 510 11.83 1.81 -11.47
CA LEU A 510 13.28 1.88 -11.28
C LEU A 510 13.83 3.22 -11.77
N VAL A 511 14.67 3.87 -10.98
CA VAL A 511 15.53 4.95 -11.47
C VAL A 511 16.55 4.34 -12.42
N ARG A 512 16.34 4.52 -13.72
CA ARG A 512 17.17 3.91 -14.74
C ARG A 512 18.39 4.76 -15.04
N THR A 513 19.56 4.24 -14.70
CA THR A 513 20.86 4.89 -14.93
C THR A 513 21.24 5.01 -16.41
N ASP A 514 20.55 4.30 -17.32
CA ASP A 514 20.67 4.47 -18.79
C ASP A 514 19.57 5.36 -19.39
N PHE A 515 18.66 5.84 -18.54
CA PHE A 515 17.49 6.62 -18.94
C PHE A 515 17.45 7.96 -18.19
N ASN A 516 18.58 8.68 -18.21
CA ASN A 516 18.76 9.98 -17.56
C ASN A 516 18.36 10.02 -16.07
N ASN A 517 18.48 8.88 -15.36
CA ASN A 517 18.04 8.72 -13.97
C ASN A 517 16.54 9.05 -13.77
N GLN A 518 15.72 8.82 -14.79
CA GLN A 518 14.26 8.89 -14.65
C GLN A 518 13.73 7.56 -14.13
N ILE A 519 12.64 7.64 -13.38
CA ILE A 519 11.89 6.46 -12.96
C ILE A 519 11.18 5.88 -14.18
N ASP A 520 11.39 4.59 -14.42
CA ASP A 520 10.77 3.81 -15.48
C ASP A 520 9.94 2.69 -14.84
N VAL A 521 8.65 2.65 -15.18
CA VAL A 521 7.69 1.60 -14.81
C VAL A 521 7.42 0.64 -15.99
N ASN A 522 8.36 0.56 -16.93
CA ASN A 522 8.28 -0.26 -18.13
C ASN A 522 6.93 -0.12 -18.87
N ALA A 523 6.54 1.14 -19.10
CA ALA A 523 5.25 1.55 -19.64
C ALA A 523 4.05 1.02 -18.82
N ILE A 524 3.41 -0.05 -19.28
CA ILE A 524 2.17 -0.61 -18.71
C ILE A 524 2.41 -1.83 -17.81
N ASN A 525 3.64 -2.29 -17.64
CA ASN A 525 3.87 -3.57 -16.94
C ASN A 525 4.17 -3.41 -15.45
N ALA A 526 4.64 -2.25 -15.00
CA ALA A 526 5.04 -2.01 -13.61
C ALA A 526 4.32 -0.86 -12.85
N PRO A 527 3.33 -0.12 -13.37
CA PRO A 527 2.54 0.82 -12.56
C PRO A 527 1.35 0.14 -11.86
N ASP A 528 1.61 -0.86 -11.02
CA ASP A 528 0.60 -1.78 -10.43
C ASP A 528 0.18 -1.46 -8.99
N GLY A 529 0.77 -0.43 -8.37
CA GLY A 529 0.70 -0.20 -6.93
C GLY A 529 -0.56 0.50 -6.45
N VAL A 530 -0.78 0.45 -5.13
CA VAL A 530 -1.64 1.41 -4.41
C VAL A 530 -0.81 2.52 -3.73
N VAL A 531 0.52 2.43 -3.89
CA VAL A 531 1.48 3.47 -3.58
C VAL A 531 2.51 3.59 -4.72
N GLY A 532 3.03 4.78 -4.94
CA GLY A 532 4.08 5.03 -5.93
C GLY A 532 5.43 4.37 -5.59
N PRO A 533 6.45 4.51 -6.46
CA PRO A 533 7.76 3.88 -6.29
C PRO A 533 8.47 4.28 -4.99
N HIS A 534 8.27 5.51 -4.51
CA HIS A 534 8.78 6.01 -3.22
C HIS A 534 7.72 5.99 -2.12
N ARG A 535 6.66 5.17 -2.30
CA ARG A 535 5.54 4.94 -1.37
C ARG A 535 4.61 6.15 -1.22
N GLU A 536 4.52 6.99 -2.26
CA GLU A 536 3.53 8.06 -2.32
C GLU A 536 2.12 7.46 -2.30
N LYS A 537 1.28 7.89 -1.35
CA LYS A 537 -0.05 7.29 -1.14
C LYS A 537 -1.06 7.76 -2.18
N GLU A 538 -1.76 6.81 -2.78
CA GLU A 538 -2.77 7.04 -3.82
C GLU A 538 -4.18 7.04 -3.24
N GLY A 539 -5.19 7.35 -4.07
CA GLY A 539 -6.58 7.40 -3.63
C GLY A 539 -7.07 6.06 -3.04
N SER A 540 -6.66 4.93 -3.62
CA SER A 540 -7.07 3.61 -3.14
C SER A 540 -6.48 3.25 -1.79
N PHE A 541 -5.31 3.78 -1.41
CA PHE A 541 -4.74 3.57 -0.08
C PHE A 541 -5.76 3.95 1.01
N TYR A 542 -6.39 5.11 0.87
CA TYR A 542 -7.37 5.60 1.85
C TYR A 542 -8.71 4.87 1.75
N ALA A 543 -9.15 4.51 0.54
CA ALA A 543 -10.36 3.70 0.35
C ALA A 543 -10.23 2.34 1.03
N ILE A 544 -9.11 1.65 0.80
CA ILE A 544 -8.82 0.35 1.43
C ILE A 544 -8.79 0.50 2.94
N ARG A 545 -8.14 1.55 3.46
CA ARG A 545 -8.09 1.82 4.90
C ARG A 545 -9.48 1.91 5.53
N GLU A 546 -10.42 2.62 4.91
CA GLU A 546 -11.80 2.70 5.41
C GLU A 546 -12.52 1.35 5.29
N ILE A 547 -12.49 0.72 4.11
CA ILE A 547 -13.23 -0.52 3.81
C ILE A 547 -12.78 -1.68 4.71
N TYR A 548 -11.47 -1.78 4.95
CA TYR A 548 -10.88 -2.79 5.82
C TYR A 548 -10.83 -2.40 7.29
N SER A 549 -11.38 -1.25 7.68
CA SER A 549 -11.45 -0.86 9.08
C SER A 549 -12.08 -1.98 9.94
N PRO A 550 -11.40 -2.44 11.01
CA PRO A 550 -11.96 -3.38 11.96
C PRO A 550 -13.08 -2.77 12.82
N VAL A 551 -13.20 -1.45 12.87
CA VAL A 551 -14.36 -0.74 13.43
C VAL A 551 -15.23 -0.34 12.24
N LYS A 552 -16.29 -1.09 11.96
CA LYS A 552 -17.17 -0.78 10.83
C LYS A 552 -18.35 0.08 11.26
N ILE A 553 -18.51 1.22 10.59
CA ILE A 553 -19.63 2.15 10.74
C ILE A 553 -20.24 2.39 9.37
N ASP A 554 -21.52 2.03 9.19
CA ASP A 554 -22.24 2.15 7.90
C ASP A 554 -22.92 3.52 7.69
N PHE A 555 -22.75 4.47 8.60
CA PHE A 555 -23.33 5.82 8.47
C PHE A 555 -22.60 6.65 7.41
N LYS A 556 -23.18 6.77 6.21
CA LYS A 556 -22.72 7.71 5.17
C LYS A 556 -23.02 9.18 5.52
N THR A 557 -24.15 9.44 6.17
CA THR A 557 -24.59 10.76 6.68
C THR A 557 -25.24 10.59 8.05
N LEU A 558 -25.22 11.61 8.90
CA LEU A 558 -25.97 11.57 10.15
C LEU A 558 -27.48 11.55 9.88
N PRO A 559 -28.26 10.70 10.54
CA PRO A 559 -29.71 10.73 10.42
C PRO A 559 -30.28 11.98 11.10
N ASN A 560 -31.46 12.46 10.66
CA ASN A 560 -32.08 13.69 11.18
C ASN A 560 -32.40 13.61 12.69
N ASP A 561 -32.70 12.41 13.16
CA ASP A 561 -32.99 12.07 14.56
C ASP A 561 -31.74 11.58 15.33
N PHE A 562 -30.53 11.81 14.80
CA PHE A 562 -29.29 11.42 15.46
C PHE A 562 -29.22 11.95 16.90
N ASN A 563 -28.99 11.05 17.83
CA ASN A 563 -28.99 11.30 19.27
C ASN A 563 -27.61 11.06 19.92
N GLY A 564 -26.55 10.93 19.11
CA GLY A 564 -25.20 10.64 19.60
C GLY A 564 -24.87 9.15 19.73
N ILE A 565 -25.74 8.25 19.27
CA ILE A 565 -25.50 6.80 19.27
C ILE A 565 -25.12 6.33 17.86
N ILE A 566 -24.00 5.61 17.74
CA ILE A 566 -23.50 5.06 16.48
C ILE A 566 -23.52 3.53 16.53
N PRO A 567 -24.31 2.85 15.67
CA PRO A 567 -24.18 1.41 15.46
C PRO A 567 -22.81 1.06 14.89
N VAL A 568 -22.19 0.02 15.45
CA VAL A 568 -20.86 -0.44 15.06
C VAL A 568 -20.82 -1.96 14.97
N GLU A 569 -20.09 -2.48 13.99
CA GLU A 569 -19.70 -3.89 13.91
C GLU A 569 -18.21 -4.01 14.25
N ASN A 570 -17.88 -4.87 15.23
CA ASN A 570 -16.50 -5.23 15.52
C ASN A 570 -16.03 -6.27 14.50
N ARG A 571 -15.17 -5.87 13.58
CA ARG A 571 -14.55 -6.72 12.56
C ARG A 571 -13.09 -7.10 12.88
N TYR A 572 -12.66 -6.95 14.13
CA TYR A 572 -11.52 -7.70 14.66
C TYR A 572 -11.89 -9.17 14.84
N HIS A 573 -10.89 -10.05 14.77
CA HIS A 573 -11.05 -11.48 15.04
C HIS A 573 -10.66 -11.85 16.47
N PHE A 574 -9.79 -11.07 17.13
CA PHE A 574 -9.28 -11.35 18.47
C PHE A 574 -9.47 -10.19 19.45
N ALA A 575 -9.42 -8.94 19.00
CA ALA A 575 -9.54 -7.76 19.87
C ALA A 575 -10.99 -7.33 20.14
N ASN A 576 -11.27 -6.93 21.38
CA ASN A 576 -12.53 -6.30 21.77
C ASN A 576 -12.47 -4.78 21.56
N LEU A 577 -13.60 -4.15 21.24
CA LEU A 577 -13.63 -2.69 21.05
C LEU A 577 -13.40 -1.89 22.36
N ASN A 578 -13.47 -2.51 23.53
CA ASN A 578 -13.08 -1.88 24.79
C ASN A 578 -11.56 -1.71 24.93
N GLU A 579 -10.77 -2.34 24.06
CA GLU A 579 -9.31 -2.16 23.96
C GLU A 579 -8.94 -0.99 23.03
N CYS A 580 -9.89 -0.54 22.21
CA CYS A 580 -9.75 0.65 21.36
C CYS A 580 -10.00 1.94 22.15
N GLN A 581 -9.70 3.08 21.53
CA GLN A 581 -10.09 4.40 22.02
C GLN A 581 -10.89 5.15 20.97
N PHE A 582 -11.90 5.90 21.42
CA PHE A 582 -12.79 6.67 20.57
C PHE A 582 -12.79 8.14 21.01
N GLU A 583 -12.33 9.04 20.14
CA GLU A 583 -12.35 10.49 20.36
C GLU A 583 -13.27 11.15 19.34
N TRP A 584 -14.18 12.01 19.80
CA TRP A 584 -15.02 12.82 18.93
C TRP A 584 -14.60 14.28 18.96
N LYS A 585 -14.78 14.99 17.84
CA LYS A 585 -14.59 16.45 17.72
C LYS A 585 -15.77 17.08 17.03
N LEU A 586 -16.24 18.18 17.59
CA LEU A 586 -17.21 19.09 16.99
C LEU A 586 -16.46 20.27 16.39
N VAL A 587 -16.70 20.55 15.11
CA VAL A 587 -15.86 21.47 14.34
C VAL A 587 -16.67 22.52 13.59
N LYS A 588 -16.01 23.63 13.25
CA LYS A 588 -16.48 24.65 12.32
C LYS A 588 -15.56 24.67 11.10
N PHE A 589 -16.10 24.52 9.90
CA PHE A 589 -15.28 24.49 8.70
C PHE A 589 -14.79 25.91 8.36
N LYS A 590 -13.58 26.01 7.79
CA LYS A 590 -13.11 27.29 7.25
C LYS A 590 -14.00 27.74 6.09
N THR A 591 -14.07 29.05 5.85
CA THR A 591 -14.92 29.61 4.79
C THR A 591 -14.17 29.69 3.45
N PRO A 592 -14.86 29.91 2.31
CA PRO A 592 -14.21 30.14 1.02
C PRO A 592 -13.17 31.28 1.06
N PHE A 593 -13.40 32.29 1.91
CA PHE A 593 -12.59 33.51 1.97
C PHE A 593 -11.52 33.50 3.07
N SER A 594 -11.51 32.48 3.93
CA SER A 594 -10.43 32.25 4.89
C SER A 594 -9.09 32.05 4.16
N SER A 595 -7.99 32.56 4.72
CA SER A 595 -6.65 32.33 4.18
C SER A 595 -6.22 30.86 4.28
N GLU A 596 -6.70 30.17 5.30
CA GLU A 596 -6.36 28.78 5.61
C GLU A 596 -7.46 27.80 5.17
N SER A 597 -7.04 26.55 4.90
CA SER A 597 -7.90 25.38 4.76
C SER A 597 -8.07 24.67 6.12
N GLY A 598 -8.87 23.61 6.19
CA GLY A 598 -9.16 22.88 7.43
C GLY A 598 -10.44 23.30 8.16
N PHE A 599 -10.43 23.12 9.48
CA PHE A 599 -11.51 23.46 10.39
C PHE A 599 -10.96 23.93 11.73
N ASP A 600 -11.80 24.64 12.49
CA ASP A 600 -11.55 24.97 13.89
C ASP A 600 -12.28 23.96 14.79
N VAL A 601 -11.58 23.43 15.80
CA VAL A 601 -12.19 22.56 16.81
C VAL A 601 -12.93 23.42 17.82
N ILE A 602 -14.26 23.27 17.88
CA ILE A 602 -15.11 23.96 18.87
C ILE A 602 -15.05 23.20 20.19
N GLN A 603 -15.22 21.88 20.13
CA GLN A 603 -15.21 21.02 21.31
C GLN A 603 -14.73 19.62 20.93
N LYS A 604 -14.19 18.89 21.91
CA LYS A 604 -13.82 17.50 21.77
C LYS A 604 -14.12 16.72 23.04
N GLY A 605 -14.25 15.41 22.91
CA GLY A 605 -14.46 14.50 24.03
C GLY A 605 -14.11 13.07 23.66
N LYS A 606 -14.11 12.20 24.66
CA LYS A 606 -13.90 10.76 24.46
C LYS A 606 -15.21 10.04 24.66
N ALA A 607 -15.51 9.11 23.76
CA ALA A 607 -16.60 8.17 23.96
C ALA A 607 -16.10 7.01 24.84
N GLU A 608 -16.99 6.45 25.65
CA GLU A 608 -16.68 5.21 26.37
C GLU A 608 -16.49 4.10 25.35
N SER A 609 -15.39 3.35 25.48
CA SER A 609 -15.06 2.28 24.55
C SER A 609 -15.97 1.08 24.84
N PRO A 610 -16.82 0.66 23.88
CA PRO A 610 -17.87 -0.29 24.18
C PRO A 610 -17.31 -1.71 24.30
N ASN A 611 -17.83 -2.50 25.23
CA ASN A 611 -17.50 -3.93 25.34
C ASN A 611 -18.19 -4.76 24.27
N ILE A 612 -17.68 -4.68 23.03
CA ILE A 612 -18.19 -5.43 21.88
C ILE A 612 -17.11 -6.43 21.49
N LYS A 613 -17.40 -7.72 21.67
CA LYS A 613 -16.45 -8.79 21.40
C LYS A 613 -16.14 -8.90 19.89
N PRO A 614 -15.04 -9.56 19.51
CA PRO A 614 -14.75 -9.85 18.11
C PRO A 614 -15.97 -10.37 17.35
N VAL A 615 -16.14 -9.94 16.10
CA VAL A 615 -17.24 -10.31 15.19
C VAL A 615 -18.67 -10.02 15.66
N GLU A 616 -18.87 -9.32 16.78
CA GLU A 616 -20.18 -8.90 17.28
C GLU A 616 -20.58 -7.50 16.80
N LYS A 617 -21.88 -7.19 16.89
CA LYS A 617 -22.44 -5.87 16.61
C LYS A 617 -22.90 -5.20 17.92
N GLY A 618 -22.77 -3.89 17.99
CA GLY A 618 -23.22 -3.10 19.13
C GLY A 618 -23.33 -1.63 18.79
N GLN A 619 -23.17 -0.78 19.79
CA GLN A 619 -23.32 0.67 19.66
C GLN A 619 -22.27 1.41 20.47
N ILE A 620 -21.85 2.58 19.99
CA ILE A 620 -21.02 3.55 20.70
C ILE A 620 -21.91 4.73 21.09
N SER A 621 -21.92 5.08 22.37
CA SER A 621 -22.52 6.34 22.83
C SER A 621 -21.47 7.43 22.90
N LEU A 622 -21.64 8.49 22.12
CA LEU A 622 -20.70 9.61 22.08
C LEU A 622 -20.86 10.56 23.28
N ASN A 623 -22.04 10.57 23.93
CA ASN A 623 -22.38 11.50 25.01
C ASN A 623 -22.11 12.97 24.62
N LEU A 624 -22.60 13.37 23.43
CA LEU A 624 -22.40 14.72 22.91
C LEU A 624 -23.07 15.78 23.81
N PRO A 625 -22.49 17.00 23.91
CA PRO A 625 -23.09 18.11 24.64
C PRO A 625 -24.43 18.53 24.01
N THR A 626 -25.36 19.09 24.78
CA THR A 626 -26.72 19.43 24.31
C THR A 626 -26.75 20.40 23.13
N ASN A 627 -25.72 21.24 22.97
CA ASN A 627 -25.59 22.22 21.90
C ASN A 627 -24.77 21.72 20.68
N TRP A 628 -24.50 20.41 20.55
CA TRP A 628 -23.66 19.88 19.48
C TRP A 628 -24.12 20.27 18.07
N LYS A 629 -25.44 20.46 17.87
CA LYS A 629 -26.05 20.88 16.59
C LYS A 629 -25.66 22.30 16.14
N GLU A 630 -25.05 23.11 17.00
CA GLU A 630 -24.54 24.43 16.63
C GLU A 630 -23.25 24.35 15.77
N SER A 631 -22.55 23.22 15.87
CA SER A 631 -21.33 22.91 15.10
C SER A 631 -21.66 22.56 13.66
N GLU A 632 -20.63 22.48 12.81
CA GLU A 632 -20.81 22.23 11.36
C GLU A 632 -20.40 20.82 10.95
N GLY A 633 -19.51 20.19 11.71
CA GLY A 633 -19.11 18.81 11.50
C GLY A 633 -18.88 18.05 12.81
N LEU A 634 -19.01 16.74 12.73
CA LEU A 634 -18.66 15.77 13.76
C LEU A 634 -17.57 14.84 13.20
N LEU A 635 -16.43 14.77 13.87
CA LEU A 635 -15.40 13.77 13.61
C LEU A 635 -15.46 12.71 14.70
N LEU A 636 -15.23 11.45 14.34
CA LEU A 636 -14.98 10.35 15.26
C LEU A 636 -13.69 9.64 14.83
N THR A 637 -12.70 9.63 15.70
CA THR A 637 -11.43 8.92 15.51
C THR A 637 -11.43 7.65 16.36
N ALA A 638 -11.19 6.51 15.73
CA ALA A 638 -10.91 5.25 16.42
C ALA A 638 -9.40 4.96 16.41
N THR A 639 -8.85 4.55 17.55
CA THR A 639 -7.44 4.19 17.73
C THR A 639 -7.35 2.79 18.34
N ASP A 640 -6.42 1.99 17.86
CA ASP A 640 -6.21 0.63 18.35
C ASP A 640 -5.51 0.58 19.72
N SER A 641 -5.32 -0.63 20.25
CA SER A 641 -4.66 -0.88 21.53
C SER A 641 -3.16 -0.52 21.54
N PHE A 642 -2.55 -0.28 20.38
CA PHE A 642 -1.17 0.18 20.23
C PHE A 642 -1.07 1.70 20.05
N GLY A 643 -2.18 2.43 20.09
CA GLY A 643 -2.20 3.88 19.90
C GLY A 643 -2.07 4.31 18.43
N LYS A 644 -2.36 3.42 17.47
CA LYS A 644 -2.39 3.72 16.04
C LYS A 644 -3.81 4.01 15.59
N GLU A 645 -3.97 5.07 14.80
CA GLU A 645 -5.27 5.46 14.26
C GLU A 645 -5.76 4.38 13.29
N ILE A 646 -6.95 3.84 13.57
CA ILE A 646 -7.65 2.92 12.69
C ILE A 646 -8.23 3.72 11.51
N TYR A 647 -9.09 4.69 11.84
CA TYR A 647 -9.71 5.61 10.89
C TYR A 647 -10.34 6.80 11.62
N THR A 648 -10.59 7.88 10.89
CA THR A 648 -11.38 9.03 11.34
C THR A 648 -12.54 9.25 10.38
N TRP A 649 -13.77 9.05 10.86
CA TRP A 649 -14.99 9.40 10.12
C TRP A 649 -15.35 10.86 10.36
N THR A 650 -15.81 11.54 9.31
CA THR A 650 -16.32 12.90 9.42
C THR A 650 -17.71 12.98 8.82
N TRP A 651 -18.64 13.62 9.52
CA TRP A 651 -19.99 13.91 9.03
C TRP A 651 -20.29 15.40 9.11
N LYS A 652 -20.98 15.93 8.09
CA LYS A 652 -21.60 17.26 8.18
C LYS A 652 -22.80 17.21 9.12
N ILE A 653 -22.91 18.23 9.96
CA ILE A 653 -24.08 18.48 10.82
C ILE A 653 -25.03 19.45 10.13
N LYS A 654 -24.48 20.49 9.49
CA LYS A 654 -25.25 21.49 8.75
C LYS A 654 -25.39 21.11 7.28
N SER A 655 -26.54 21.43 6.73
CA SER A 655 -26.80 21.26 5.29
C SER A 655 -25.99 22.25 4.44
N ASN A 656 -25.83 21.92 3.16
CA ASN A 656 -25.25 22.81 2.16
C ASN A 656 -26.04 24.12 2.03
N ASP A 657 -27.37 24.11 2.23
CA ASP A 657 -28.20 25.32 2.27
C ASP A 657 -27.81 26.24 3.45
N GLU A 658 -27.61 25.69 4.64
CA GLU A 658 -27.17 26.47 5.79
C GLU A 658 -25.75 27.03 5.61
N ILE A 659 -24.84 26.22 5.06
CA ILE A 659 -23.45 26.62 4.78
C ILE A 659 -23.42 27.71 3.69
N SER A 660 -24.16 27.53 2.58
CA SER A 660 -24.22 28.51 1.49
C SER A 660 -24.87 29.82 1.92
N LYS A 661 -25.85 29.79 2.83
CA LYS A 661 -26.38 31.02 3.46
C LYS A 661 -25.32 31.79 4.25
N GLN A 662 -24.34 31.12 4.88
CA GLN A 662 -23.21 31.82 5.52
C GLN A 662 -22.34 32.54 4.49
N PHE A 663 -22.08 31.89 3.35
CA PHE A 663 -21.40 32.50 2.21
C PHE A 663 -22.13 33.76 1.72
N SER A 664 -23.45 33.70 1.50
CA SER A 664 -24.23 34.88 1.11
C SER A 664 -24.28 35.97 2.19
N LYS A 665 -24.33 35.61 3.48
CA LYS A 665 -24.30 36.57 4.60
C LYS A 665 -22.98 37.36 4.70
N SER A 666 -21.87 36.80 4.21
CA SER A 666 -20.58 37.51 4.17
C SER A 666 -20.53 38.62 3.12
N LEU A 667 -21.48 38.61 2.16
CA LEU A 667 -21.59 39.60 1.09
C LEU A 667 -22.66 40.65 1.45
N ILE A 668 -22.31 41.53 2.41
CA ILE A 668 -23.24 42.51 3.00
C ILE A 668 -23.54 43.73 2.11
N LYS A 669 -22.71 44.01 1.09
CA LYS A 669 -22.88 45.16 0.19
C LYS A 669 -23.83 44.81 -0.94
N GLU A 670 -24.81 45.67 -1.19
CA GLU A 670 -25.75 45.57 -2.31
C GLU A 670 -25.47 46.64 -3.36
N PHE A 671 -25.60 46.27 -4.63
CA PHE A 671 -25.44 47.14 -5.78
C PHE A 671 -26.66 47.02 -6.72
N PRO A 672 -27.04 48.11 -7.42
CA PRO A 672 -28.07 48.03 -8.45
C PRO A 672 -27.69 47.03 -9.54
N VAL A 673 -28.66 46.21 -9.93
CA VAL A 673 -28.53 45.30 -11.08
C VAL A 673 -28.99 46.03 -12.33
N LEU A 674 -28.13 46.13 -13.34
CA LEU A 674 -28.43 46.76 -14.63
C LEU A 674 -28.50 45.71 -15.74
N PHE A 675 -29.39 45.93 -16.70
CA PHE A 675 -29.56 45.09 -17.88
C PHE A 675 -29.35 45.90 -19.16
N SER A 676 -28.64 45.31 -20.12
CA SER A 676 -28.54 45.82 -21.49
C SER A 676 -28.47 44.66 -22.47
N GLU A 677 -28.77 44.89 -23.75
CA GLU A 677 -28.69 43.87 -24.78
C GLU A 677 -28.20 44.45 -26.12
N ASN A 678 -27.63 43.57 -26.95
CA ASN A 678 -27.34 43.84 -28.36
C ASN A 678 -27.84 42.68 -29.24
N ASP A 679 -27.57 42.70 -30.54
CA ASP A 679 -28.07 41.67 -31.49
C ASP A 679 -27.66 40.23 -31.12
N SER A 680 -26.58 40.06 -30.35
CA SER A 680 -25.97 38.77 -30.04
C SER A 680 -25.97 38.39 -28.56
N LEU A 681 -26.04 39.36 -27.65
CA LEU A 681 -25.81 39.15 -26.22
C LEU A 681 -26.87 39.82 -25.34
N PHE A 682 -27.20 39.15 -24.23
CA PHE A 682 -27.76 39.76 -23.02
C PHE A 682 -26.63 40.09 -22.04
N ILE A 683 -26.67 41.25 -21.40
CA ILE A 683 -25.61 41.74 -20.51
C ILE A 683 -26.22 42.14 -19.17
N LEU A 684 -25.75 41.50 -18.09
CA LEU A 684 -26.10 41.81 -16.71
C LEU A 684 -24.93 42.50 -16.02
N LYS A 685 -25.18 43.59 -15.28
CA LYS A 685 -24.14 44.29 -14.51
C LYS A 685 -24.56 44.44 -13.05
N SER A 686 -23.60 44.31 -12.15
CA SER A 686 -23.74 44.64 -10.74
C SER A 686 -22.40 45.21 -10.26
N GLU A 687 -22.41 46.44 -9.75
CA GLU A 687 -21.19 47.18 -9.41
C GLU A 687 -20.26 47.37 -10.63
N GLU A 688 -19.03 46.83 -10.56
CA GLU A 688 -18.05 46.83 -11.65
C GLU A 688 -18.05 45.51 -12.44
N LYS A 689 -18.88 44.54 -12.04
CA LYS A 689 -18.92 43.20 -12.63
C LYS A 689 -19.94 43.16 -13.78
N GLU A 690 -19.55 42.56 -14.89
CA GLU A 690 -20.39 42.39 -16.08
C GLU A 690 -20.41 40.92 -16.54
N PHE A 691 -21.60 40.41 -16.84
CA PHE A 691 -21.85 39.04 -17.29
C PHE A 691 -22.60 39.07 -18.61
N SER A 692 -22.04 38.45 -19.65
CA SER A 692 -22.65 38.40 -20.98
C SER A 692 -23.11 36.99 -21.36
N PHE A 693 -24.31 36.86 -21.92
CA PHE A 693 -24.95 35.59 -22.30
C PHE A 693 -25.34 35.60 -23.77
N GLY A 694 -25.07 34.51 -24.48
CA GLY A 694 -25.40 34.36 -25.90
C GLY A 694 -26.91 34.24 -26.14
N LYS A 695 -27.48 35.06 -27.03
CA LYS A 695 -28.90 34.96 -27.40
C LYS A 695 -29.23 33.72 -28.24
N LYS A 696 -28.23 33.16 -28.95
CA LYS A 696 -28.43 31.98 -29.82
C LYS A 696 -28.36 30.65 -29.08
N ASP A 697 -27.66 30.59 -27.95
CA ASP A 697 -27.36 29.35 -27.24
C ASP A 697 -27.63 29.40 -25.73
N GLY A 698 -27.82 30.59 -25.15
CA GLY A 698 -28.04 30.78 -23.71
C GLY A 698 -26.78 30.61 -22.86
N LEU A 699 -25.61 30.47 -23.46
CA LEU A 699 -24.37 30.19 -22.74
C LEU A 699 -23.73 31.48 -22.20
N LEU A 700 -23.12 31.41 -21.01
CA LEU A 700 -22.25 32.45 -20.48
C LEU A 700 -21.05 32.64 -21.42
N LYS A 701 -20.83 33.84 -21.95
CA LYS A 701 -19.77 34.14 -22.93
C LYS A 701 -18.59 34.89 -22.33
N SER A 702 -18.83 35.75 -21.34
CA SER A 702 -17.83 36.66 -20.79
C SER A 702 -18.17 37.05 -19.36
N VAL A 703 -17.13 37.13 -18.51
CA VAL A 703 -17.18 37.69 -17.16
C VAL A 703 -16.12 38.79 -17.07
N ILE A 704 -16.51 40.01 -16.69
CA ILE A 704 -15.62 41.15 -16.42
C ILE A 704 -15.72 41.50 -14.94
N LEU A 705 -14.58 41.73 -14.27
CA LEU A 705 -14.52 41.96 -12.82
C LEU A 705 -14.52 43.43 -12.41
N ASP A 706 -13.95 44.30 -13.25
CA ASP A 706 -13.69 45.69 -12.91
C ASP A 706 -13.90 46.65 -14.09
N LYS A 707 -13.92 47.95 -13.79
CA LYS A 707 -14.03 49.02 -14.79
C LYS A 707 -12.86 49.08 -15.77
N LYS A 708 -11.71 48.49 -15.42
CA LYS A 708 -10.54 48.40 -16.32
C LYS A 708 -10.70 47.30 -17.36
N GLY A 709 -11.79 46.54 -17.30
CA GLY A 709 -12.11 45.50 -18.26
C GLY A 709 -11.36 44.19 -17.98
N LYS A 710 -10.94 43.93 -16.73
CA LYS A 710 -10.30 42.66 -16.37
C LYS A 710 -11.26 41.49 -16.59
N LYS A 711 -10.93 40.61 -17.52
CA LYS A 711 -11.77 39.45 -17.90
C LYS A 711 -11.38 38.19 -17.11
N ILE A 712 -12.37 37.35 -16.85
CA ILE A 712 -12.19 35.95 -16.46
C ILE A 712 -12.71 35.06 -17.60
N THR A 713 -11.92 34.06 -17.99
CA THR A 713 -12.22 33.18 -19.13
C THR A 713 -13.17 32.01 -18.79
N PHE A 714 -13.97 32.15 -17.72
CA PHE A 714 -14.98 31.17 -17.31
C PHE A 714 -16.24 31.36 -18.16
N ARG A 715 -16.55 30.37 -19.01
CA ARG A 715 -17.53 30.56 -20.09
C ARG A 715 -18.15 29.24 -20.57
N ASN A 716 -18.94 29.34 -21.63
CA ASN A 716 -19.53 28.25 -22.41
C ASN A 716 -20.35 27.26 -21.57
N GLY A 717 -21.06 27.76 -20.55
CA GLY A 717 -22.01 26.96 -19.79
C GLY A 717 -23.28 27.73 -19.40
N PRO A 718 -24.30 27.03 -18.86
CA PRO A 718 -24.29 25.60 -18.61
C PRO A 718 -24.48 24.78 -19.90
N VAL A 719 -23.66 23.74 -20.07
CA VAL A 719 -23.88 22.70 -21.08
C VAL A 719 -24.31 21.44 -20.36
N PHE A 720 -25.50 20.92 -20.65
CA PHE A 720 -25.95 19.65 -20.09
C PHE A 720 -25.09 18.50 -20.62
N VAL A 721 -24.61 17.64 -19.72
CA VAL A 721 -23.68 16.56 -20.07
C VAL A 721 -24.36 15.39 -20.80
N ASN A 722 -25.70 15.34 -20.81
CA ASN A 722 -26.49 14.31 -21.49
C ASN A 722 -27.31 14.87 -22.65
N GLY A 723 -27.12 14.28 -23.82
CA GLY A 723 -27.85 14.60 -25.04
C GLY A 723 -27.39 15.90 -25.69
N LYS A 724 -28.04 16.26 -26.81
CA LYS A 724 -27.86 17.55 -27.48
C LYS A 724 -29.02 18.46 -27.12
N THR A 725 -28.74 19.67 -26.67
CA THR A 725 -29.76 20.67 -26.36
C THR A 725 -29.96 21.63 -27.52
N GLU A 726 -31.22 21.82 -27.93
CA GLU A 726 -31.60 22.84 -28.91
C GLU A 726 -32.44 23.92 -28.21
N LEU A 727 -32.05 25.19 -28.39
CA LEU A 727 -32.74 26.32 -27.78
C LEU A 727 -34.18 26.41 -28.30
N SER A 728 -35.15 26.49 -27.40
CA SER A 728 -36.55 26.76 -27.73
C SER A 728 -36.87 28.24 -27.55
N SER A 729 -36.49 28.82 -26.41
CA SER A 729 -36.67 30.25 -26.13
C SER A 729 -35.66 30.76 -25.11
N ILE A 730 -35.35 32.05 -25.21
CA ILE A 730 -34.57 32.79 -24.23
C ILE A 730 -35.24 34.14 -23.98
N LYS A 731 -35.42 34.52 -22.71
CA LYS A 731 -36.05 35.79 -22.33
C LYS A 731 -35.37 36.39 -21.11
N SER A 732 -35.42 37.72 -21.01
CA SER A 732 -34.90 38.48 -19.87
C SER A 732 -36.07 39.23 -19.19
N PHE A 733 -36.11 39.25 -17.86
CA PHE A 733 -37.10 40.00 -17.08
C PHE A 733 -36.57 40.35 -15.69
N ALA A 734 -37.11 41.43 -15.11
CA ALA A 734 -36.79 41.83 -13.74
C ALA A 734 -37.57 40.98 -12.73
N GLU A 735 -36.92 40.59 -11.64
CA GLU A 735 -37.55 39.91 -10.50
C GLU A 735 -37.21 40.70 -9.22
N GLY A 736 -38.11 41.60 -8.83
CA GLY A 736 -37.84 42.58 -7.77
C GLY A 736 -36.68 43.49 -8.17
N LYS A 737 -35.59 43.48 -7.39
CA LYS A 737 -34.35 44.25 -7.66
C LYS A 737 -33.28 43.45 -8.40
N ASN A 738 -33.59 42.21 -8.80
CA ASN A 738 -32.69 41.31 -9.51
C ASN A 738 -33.06 41.25 -10.99
N GLN A 739 -32.14 40.79 -11.83
CA GLN A 739 -32.41 40.53 -13.24
C GLN A 739 -32.26 39.04 -13.54
N VAL A 740 -33.21 38.50 -14.30
CA VAL A 740 -33.30 37.08 -14.66
C VAL A 740 -33.21 36.89 -16.16
N ILE A 741 -32.43 35.90 -16.60
CA ILE A 741 -32.41 35.37 -17.96
C ILE A 741 -32.88 33.91 -17.90
N GLN A 742 -34.04 33.63 -18.48
CA GLN A 742 -34.63 32.30 -18.53
C GLN A 742 -34.43 31.69 -19.91
N ILE A 743 -33.88 30.48 -19.94
CA ILE A 743 -33.57 29.67 -21.12
C ILE A 743 -34.39 28.38 -21.04
N SER A 744 -35.13 28.07 -22.10
CA SER A 744 -35.86 26.81 -22.24
C SER A 744 -35.40 26.08 -23.50
N TYR A 745 -35.17 24.78 -23.38
CA TYR A 745 -34.73 23.91 -24.48
C TYR A 745 -35.88 23.03 -24.97
N LYS A 746 -35.82 22.58 -26.24
CA LYS A 746 -36.88 21.77 -26.87
C LYS A 746 -37.11 20.41 -26.21
N ASP A 747 -36.07 19.87 -25.57
CA ASP A 747 -36.11 18.59 -24.85
C ASP A 747 -36.63 18.73 -23.40
N GLY A 748 -37.20 19.89 -23.06
CA GLY A 748 -37.79 20.16 -21.74
C GLY A 748 -36.81 20.65 -20.69
N LYS A 749 -35.49 20.64 -20.97
CA LYS A 749 -34.48 21.20 -20.05
C LYS A 749 -34.64 22.71 -19.91
N LYS A 750 -34.25 23.25 -18.75
CA LYS A 750 -34.31 24.68 -18.45
C LYS A 750 -33.06 25.15 -17.72
N ALA A 751 -32.63 26.37 -18.00
CA ALA A 751 -31.59 27.07 -17.27
C ALA A 751 -32.04 28.51 -16.99
N VAL A 752 -31.84 29.00 -15.77
CA VAL A 752 -32.26 30.32 -15.32
C VAL A 752 -31.10 30.98 -14.62
N TRP A 753 -30.54 32.00 -15.25
CA TRP A 753 -29.53 32.86 -14.66
C TRP A 753 -30.18 34.02 -13.94
N LYS A 754 -29.76 34.33 -12.72
CA LYS A 754 -30.24 35.44 -11.92
C LYS A 754 -29.06 36.19 -11.31
N LEU A 755 -28.94 37.48 -11.60
CA LEU A 755 -27.95 38.34 -10.94
C LEU A 755 -28.58 39.02 -9.73
N ASN A 756 -28.05 38.73 -8.55
CA ASN A 756 -28.49 39.28 -7.28
C ASN A 756 -27.77 40.61 -6.97
N GLN A 757 -28.38 41.45 -6.13
CA GLN A 757 -27.81 42.74 -5.74
C GLN A 757 -26.46 42.63 -5.01
N ASN A 758 -26.19 41.52 -4.33
CA ASN A 758 -24.90 41.27 -3.66
C ASN A 758 -23.79 40.76 -4.61
N GLY A 759 -24.03 40.78 -5.92
CA GLY A 759 -23.06 40.37 -6.94
C GLY A 759 -22.97 38.85 -7.15
N ILE A 760 -23.79 38.04 -6.48
CA ILE A 760 -23.90 36.61 -6.76
C ILE A 760 -24.65 36.41 -8.09
N LEU A 761 -24.04 35.67 -9.00
CA LEU A 761 -24.70 35.15 -10.20
C LEU A 761 -25.20 33.74 -9.90
N GLU A 762 -26.51 33.59 -9.78
CA GLU A 762 -27.20 32.33 -9.51
C GLU A 762 -27.59 31.63 -10.82
N LEU A 763 -27.35 30.34 -10.91
CA LEU A 763 -27.84 29.46 -11.98
C LEU A 763 -28.77 28.41 -11.39
N ASN A 764 -30.03 28.44 -11.77
CA ASN A 764 -30.96 27.33 -11.56
C ASN A 764 -31.07 26.52 -12.84
N TYR A 765 -30.91 25.20 -12.78
CA TYR A 765 -31.12 24.33 -13.93
C TYR A 765 -32.02 23.15 -13.59
N GLU A 766 -32.78 22.72 -14.59
CA GLU A 766 -33.74 21.64 -14.49
C GLU A 766 -33.63 20.72 -15.70
N TYR A 767 -33.61 19.42 -15.45
CA TYR A 767 -33.62 18.39 -16.48
C TYR A 767 -34.23 17.09 -15.95
N SER A 768 -34.81 16.29 -16.85
CA SER A 768 -35.38 14.99 -16.50
C SER A 768 -34.61 13.88 -17.20
N LEU A 769 -34.33 12.80 -16.47
CA LEU A 769 -33.67 11.60 -16.99
C LEU A 769 -34.51 10.36 -16.65
N SER A 770 -34.41 9.33 -17.50
CA SER A 770 -35.01 8.02 -17.28
C SER A 770 -34.18 6.96 -17.97
N GLY A 771 -33.36 6.25 -17.21
CA GLY A 771 -32.49 5.17 -17.71
C GLY A 771 -31.08 5.22 -17.12
N ASP A 772 -30.13 4.68 -17.89
CA ASP A 772 -28.76 4.45 -17.42
C ASP A 772 -27.81 5.50 -17.99
N TYR A 773 -27.03 6.13 -17.11
CA TYR A 773 -26.13 7.20 -17.50
C TYR A 773 -24.76 7.09 -16.83
N GLN A 774 -23.71 7.45 -17.57
CA GLN A 774 -22.36 7.59 -17.03
C GLN A 774 -22.19 8.89 -16.24
N PHE A 775 -22.89 9.95 -16.67
CA PHE A 775 -22.83 11.28 -16.09
C PHE A 775 -24.23 11.87 -16.02
N ALA A 776 -24.46 12.80 -15.11
CA ALA A 776 -25.63 13.67 -15.11
C ALA A 776 -25.26 15.04 -14.53
N GLY A 777 -25.74 16.14 -15.11
CA GLY A 777 -25.42 17.50 -14.64
C GLY A 777 -25.04 18.48 -15.77
N VAL A 778 -24.22 19.47 -15.43
CA VAL A 778 -23.82 20.57 -16.33
C VAL A 778 -22.31 20.83 -16.33
N SER A 779 -21.78 21.38 -17.43
CA SER A 779 -20.38 21.72 -17.63
C SER A 779 -20.15 23.16 -18.07
N PHE A 780 -18.91 23.62 -17.85
CA PHE A 780 -18.34 24.91 -18.22
C PHE A 780 -16.90 24.75 -18.75
N ASP A 781 -16.38 25.80 -19.37
CA ASP A 781 -15.01 25.90 -19.83
C ASP A 781 -14.19 26.89 -18.97
N TYR A 782 -12.99 26.48 -18.56
CA TYR A 782 -11.96 27.34 -18.04
C TYR A 782 -10.54 26.88 -18.48
N PRO A 783 -9.60 27.78 -18.80
CA PRO A 783 -8.23 27.37 -19.14
C PRO A 783 -7.48 26.80 -17.92
N GLU A 784 -7.13 25.52 -17.95
CA GLU A 784 -6.43 24.85 -16.84
C GLU A 784 -5.11 25.55 -16.47
N ASN A 785 -4.37 26.03 -17.47
CA ASN A 785 -3.08 26.68 -17.31
C ASN A 785 -3.15 28.00 -16.52
N TYR A 786 -4.35 28.57 -16.31
CA TYR A 786 -4.53 29.74 -15.46
C TYR A 786 -4.83 29.40 -14.01
N VAL A 787 -5.12 28.14 -13.69
CA VAL A 787 -5.40 27.73 -12.31
C VAL A 787 -4.11 27.54 -11.52
N ILE A 788 -4.09 28.06 -10.31
CA ILE A 788 -2.99 27.92 -9.35
C ILE A 788 -3.34 26.85 -8.31
N SER A 789 -4.57 26.86 -7.80
CA SER A 789 -5.07 25.88 -6.83
C SER A 789 -6.59 25.85 -6.77
N ALA A 790 -7.14 24.78 -6.18
CA ALA A 790 -8.55 24.66 -5.82
C ALA A 790 -8.66 24.45 -4.30
N LYS A 791 -9.55 25.19 -3.65
CA LYS A 791 -9.92 25.02 -2.25
C LYS A 791 -11.42 24.74 -2.15
N TRP A 792 -11.85 23.74 -1.40
CA TRP A 792 -13.26 23.38 -1.34
C TRP A 792 -13.67 22.80 0.00
N LEU A 793 -14.96 22.91 0.34
CA LEU A 793 -15.58 22.11 1.37
C LEU A 793 -16.33 20.95 0.72
N GLY A 794 -15.98 19.73 1.12
CA GLY A 794 -16.55 18.49 0.60
C GLY A 794 -15.66 17.32 0.98
N LYS A 795 -15.90 16.14 0.38
CA LYS A 795 -15.02 15.00 0.58
C LYS A 795 -13.80 15.08 -0.32
N GLY A 796 -12.64 14.72 0.23
CA GLY A 796 -11.35 14.75 -0.44
C GLY A 796 -10.22 14.30 0.49
N PRO A 797 -8.95 14.61 0.16
CA PRO A 797 -8.51 15.49 -0.93
C PRO A 797 -8.27 14.79 -2.27
N TYR A 798 -8.41 13.47 -2.35
CA TYR A 798 -8.20 12.69 -3.57
C TYR A 798 -9.49 12.61 -4.39
N HIS A 799 -9.34 12.37 -5.68
CA HIS A 799 -10.49 12.16 -6.55
C HIS A 799 -11.18 10.81 -6.29
N VAL A 800 -12.42 10.68 -6.74
CA VAL A 800 -13.24 9.48 -6.51
C VAL A 800 -13.82 8.91 -7.80
N TRP A 801 -14.28 7.66 -7.71
CA TRP A 801 -15.10 6.98 -8.71
C TRP A 801 -16.39 6.52 -8.06
N LYS A 802 -17.44 6.21 -8.84
CA LYS A 802 -18.73 5.74 -8.29
C LYS A 802 -18.56 4.57 -7.31
N ASN A 803 -17.71 3.62 -7.67
CA ASN A 803 -17.37 2.40 -6.93
C ASN A 803 -16.10 2.54 -6.08
N ARG A 804 -15.67 3.77 -5.78
CA ARG A 804 -14.56 4.09 -4.87
C ARG A 804 -14.75 5.51 -4.29
N THR A 805 -15.74 5.65 -3.42
CA THR A 805 -16.04 6.91 -2.70
C THR A 805 -15.48 6.93 -1.28
N GLN A 806 -15.19 5.74 -0.74
CA GLN A 806 -14.55 5.51 0.54
C GLN A 806 -13.13 6.10 0.58
N GLY A 807 -12.62 6.37 1.78
CA GLY A 807 -11.32 6.97 2.05
C GLY A 807 -11.36 8.49 2.11
N GLN A 808 -12.33 9.13 1.45
CA GLN A 808 -12.46 10.58 1.41
C GLN A 808 -13.36 11.09 2.53
N THR A 809 -12.91 12.12 3.27
CA THR A 809 -13.64 12.68 4.41
C THR A 809 -13.94 14.16 4.21
N TYR A 810 -14.98 14.66 4.90
CA TYR A 810 -15.27 16.10 4.85
C TYR A 810 -14.16 16.90 5.52
N ASN A 811 -13.70 17.92 4.80
CA ASN A 811 -12.84 18.96 5.31
C ASN A 811 -12.93 20.17 4.38
N VAL A 812 -12.28 21.27 4.75
CA VAL A 812 -11.86 22.26 3.75
C VAL A 812 -10.50 21.84 3.22
N TRP A 813 -10.48 21.29 2.01
CA TRP A 813 -9.26 20.83 1.35
C TRP A 813 -8.69 21.92 0.45
N GLN A 814 -7.39 21.86 0.16
CA GLN A 814 -6.75 22.72 -0.83
C GLN A 814 -5.64 21.96 -1.57
N ASN A 815 -5.80 21.84 -2.89
CA ASN A 815 -4.80 21.21 -3.76
C ASN A 815 -4.18 22.27 -4.67
N LEU A 816 -2.85 22.26 -4.79
CA LEU A 816 -2.14 23.00 -5.82
C LEU A 816 -2.36 22.33 -7.18
N ARG A 817 -2.37 23.12 -8.26
CA ARG A 817 -2.48 22.56 -9.61
C ARG A 817 -1.27 21.69 -9.90
N ASN A 818 -1.51 20.41 -10.18
CA ASN A 818 -0.56 19.48 -10.75
C ASN A 818 -1.16 18.78 -11.98
N SER A 819 -0.31 18.05 -12.71
CA SER A 819 -0.72 17.20 -13.83
C SER A 819 -0.38 15.74 -13.56
N THR A 820 -0.30 15.36 -12.28
CA THR A 820 -0.01 13.99 -11.87
C THR A 820 -1.07 13.06 -12.41
N ARG A 821 -0.60 11.91 -12.85
CA ARG A 821 -1.41 10.79 -13.31
C ARG A 821 -0.88 9.59 -12.56
N THR A 822 -1.77 8.81 -12.00
CA THR A 822 -1.39 7.62 -11.26
C THR A 822 -0.66 6.64 -12.16
N GLY A 823 0.37 5.97 -11.61
CA GLY A 823 1.26 5.11 -12.37
C GLY A 823 2.31 5.83 -13.23
N PHE A 824 2.37 7.18 -13.23
CA PHE A 824 3.28 7.93 -14.10
C PHE A 824 3.99 9.09 -13.41
N SER A 825 5.26 9.26 -13.77
CA SER A 825 6.10 10.34 -13.24
C SER A 825 5.61 11.73 -13.69
N PRO A 826 5.52 12.73 -12.78
CA PRO A 826 5.84 12.66 -11.36
C PRO A 826 4.64 12.28 -10.49
N TRP A 827 4.86 11.46 -9.46
CA TRP A 827 3.88 11.05 -8.43
C TRP A 827 3.63 12.16 -7.40
N ILE A 828 2.96 13.24 -7.81
CA ILE A 828 2.61 14.39 -6.94
C ILE A 828 1.14 14.26 -6.52
N TYR A 829 0.90 13.59 -5.40
CA TYR A 829 -0.43 13.44 -4.81
C TYR A 829 -0.74 14.49 -3.74
N PRO A 830 -2.02 14.81 -3.50
CA PRO A 830 -3.21 14.32 -4.22
C PRO A 830 -3.32 14.90 -5.65
N GLU A 831 -4.01 14.18 -6.53
CA GLU A 831 -4.29 14.63 -7.88
C GLU A 831 -5.13 15.91 -7.86
N PHE A 832 -4.79 16.85 -8.75
CA PHE A 832 -5.59 18.06 -8.90
C PHE A 832 -6.85 17.83 -9.75
N LYS A 833 -6.77 16.91 -10.71
CA LYS A 833 -7.82 16.64 -11.69
C LYS A 833 -8.59 15.39 -11.29
N GLY A 834 -9.90 15.38 -11.50
CA GLY A 834 -10.72 14.27 -11.02
C GLY A 834 -12.17 14.64 -10.72
N TYR A 835 -12.90 13.67 -10.18
CA TYR A 835 -14.20 13.89 -9.54
C TYR A 835 -14.02 14.06 -8.03
N PHE A 836 -14.74 15.00 -7.42
CA PHE A 836 -14.73 15.24 -5.98
C PHE A 836 -16.16 15.15 -5.43
N ASP A 837 -16.35 14.44 -4.32
CA ASP A 837 -17.68 14.09 -3.79
C ASP A 837 -18.24 15.15 -2.82
N ASP A 838 -19.55 15.32 -2.90
CA ASP A 838 -20.41 16.15 -2.05
C ASP A 838 -19.84 17.53 -1.70
N ILE A 839 -19.59 18.31 -2.75
CA ILE A 839 -19.07 19.67 -2.67
C ILE A 839 -20.17 20.63 -2.20
N SER A 840 -19.93 21.32 -1.08
CA SER A 840 -20.74 22.46 -0.64
C SER A 840 -20.36 23.74 -1.39
N TRP A 841 -19.06 23.96 -1.54
CA TRP A 841 -18.49 25.06 -2.33
C TRP A 841 -17.07 24.74 -2.77
N MET A 842 -16.64 25.34 -3.88
CA MET A 842 -15.28 25.28 -4.41
C MET A 842 -14.82 26.67 -4.85
N GLN A 843 -13.58 27.03 -4.52
CA GLN A 843 -12.90 28.22 -4.96
C GLN A 843 -11.67 27.85 -5.79
N LEU A 844 -11.65 28.27 -7.05
CA LEU A 844 -10.45 28.25 -7.88
C LEU A 844 -9.68 29.54 -7.67
N ASN A 845 -8.41 29.42 -7.30
CA ASN A 845 -7.46 30.53 -7.32
C ASN A 845 -6.75 30.52 -8.68
N THR A 846 -6.90 31.59 -9.46
CA THR A 846 -6.38 31.64 -10.83
C THR A 846 -5.58 32.93 -11.05
N ALA A 847 -4.80 32.97 -12.13
CA ALA A 847 -4.10 34.17 -12.57
C ALA A 847 -5.04 35.34 -12.92
N GLU A 848 -6.30 35.03 -13.29
CA GLU A 848 -7.32 36.03 -13.66
C GLU A 848 -8.13 36.50 -12.45
N GLY A 849 -8.09 35.78 -11.32
CA GLY A 849 -8.82 36.09 -10.11
C GLY A 849 -9.41 34.84 -9.45
N LYS A 850 -10.18 35.03 -8.38
CA LYS A 850 -10.85 33.91 -7.71
C LYS A 850 -12.22 33.65 -8.31
N ILE A 851 -12.54 32.37 -8.51
CA ILE A 851 -13.87 31.91 -8.94
C ILE A 851 -14.39 31.03 -7.83
N THR A 852 -15.44 31.45 -7.14
CA THR A 852 -16.09 30.65 -6.08
C THR A 852 -17.46 30.19 -6.58
N VAL A 853 -17.73 28.90 -6.45
CA VAL A 853 -19.01 28.29 -6.78
C VAL A 853 -19.52 27.53 -5.57
N GLY A 854 -20.74 27.82 -5.13
CA GLY A 854 -21.43 27.09 -4.07
C GLY A 854 -22.71 26.45 -4.56
N THR A 855 -23.26 25.51 -3.79
CA THR A 855 -24.58 24.93 -4.02
C THR A 855 -25.29 24.74 -2.69
N LYS A 856 -26.64 24.73 -2.73
CA LYS A 856 -27.47 24.37 -1.57
C LYS A 856 -27.83 22.88 -1.58
N GLU A 857 -27.66 22.21 -2.72
CA GLU A 857 -27.99 20.80 -2.87
C GLU A 857 -26.87 19.91 -2.33
N GLU A 858 -27.27 18.79 -1.73
CA GLU A 858 -26.35 17.75 -1.27
C GLU A 858 -25.95 16.82 -2.41
N LYS A 859 -24.84 16.10 -2.23
CA LYS A 859 -24.30 15.07 -3.15
C LYS A 859 -23.97 15.61 -4.54
N MET A 860 -23.49 16.85 -4.60
CA MET A 860 -22.97 17.44 -5.83
C MET A 860 -21.52 17.01 -6.03
N PHE A 861 -21.26 16.28 -7.11
CA PHE A 861 -19.90 16.01 -7.55
C PHE A 861 -19.36 17.19 -8.35
N VAL A 862 -18.07 17.48 -8.22
CA VAL A 862 -17.37 18.40 -9.12
C VAL A 862 -16.30 17.68 -9.90
N ARG A 863 -16.31 17.87 -11.23
CA ARG A 863 -15.23 17.42 -12.11
C ARG A 863 -14.26 18.58 -12.35
N LEU A 864 -12.98 18.38 -12.06
CA LEU A 864 -11.91 19.30 -12.43
C LEU A 864 -11.10 18.74 -13.60
N PHE A 865 -11.23 19.41 -14.74
CA PHE A 865 -10.46 19.25 -15.98
C PHE A 865 -10.56 17.85 -16.60
N ASP A 866 -9.76 17.66 -17.65
CA ASP A 866 -9.63 16.39 -18.31
C ASP A 866 -8.50 15.58 -17.66
N PHE A 867 -8.83 14.37 -17.22
CA PHE A 867 -7.95 13.42 -16.58
C PHE A 867 -8.25 12.04 -17.13
N TYR A 868 -7.30 11.44 -17.85
CA TYR A 868 -7.25 10.02 -18.25
C TYR A 868 -5.83 9.67 -18.73
N GLY A 869 -5.50 8.37 -18.70
CA GLY A 869 -4.15 7.79 -18.83
C GLY A 869 -3.45 7.95 -20.19
N ILE A 870 -2.24 7.40 -20.29
CA ILE A 870 -1.30 7.56 -21.44
C ILE A 870 -1.45 6.41 -22.45
N TYR A 871 -1.99 5.27 -22.04
CA TYR A 871 -2.05 4.05 -22.85
C TYR A 871 -3.49 3.80 -23.32
N GLY A 872 -3.66 3.41 -24.59
CA GLY A 872 -4.95 3.35 -25.28
C GLY A 872 -5.98 2.31 -24.77
N ALA A 873 -5.88 1.83 -23.54
CA ALA A 873 -6.90 1.00 -22.90
C ALA A 873 -8.03 1.91 -22.37
N GLU A 874 -9.22 1.82 -22.98
CA GLU A 874 -10.40 2.61 -22.62
C GLU A 874 -11.23 1.94 -21.51
N GLY A 875 -10.65 1.76 -20.32
CA GLY A 875 -11.35 1.24 -19.13
C GLY A 875 -12.25 2.27 -18.41
N TYR A 876 -12.42 3.45 -19.00
CA TYR A 876 -13.13 4.60 -18.45
C TYR A 876 -14.01 5.27 -19.52
N PRO A 877 -15.14 5.88 -19.15
CA PRO A 877 -16.00 6.53 -20.13
C PRO A 877 -15.42 7.87 -20.59
N LYS A 878 -15.64 8.21 -21.87
CA LYS A 878 -15.26 9.51 -22.43
C LYS A 878 -15.83 10.67 -21.61
N LEU A 879 -14.98 11.64 -21.29
CA LEU A 879 -15.40 12.82 -20.53
C LEU A 879 -16.47 13.65 -21.27
N PRO A 880 -17.42 14.25 -20.56
CA PRO A 880 -18.40 15.14 -21.16
C PRO A 880 -17.72 16.42 -21.69
N THR A 881 -18.39 17.11 -22.63
CA THR A 881 -17.97 18.43 -23.11
C THR A 881 -17.80 19.40 -21.95
N GLY A 882 -16.86 20.34 -22.11
CA GLY A 882 -16.42 21.23 -21.05
C GLY A 882 -15.29 20.62 -20.22
N ASN A 883 -14.75 21.38 -19.27
CA ASN A 883 -13.66 20.91 -18.42
C ASN A 883 -13.82 21.30 -16.93
N ILE A 884 -14.93 21.93 -16.54
CA ILE A 884 -15.37 22.01 -15.14
C ILE A 884 -16.84 21.60 -15.11
N SER A 885 -17.18 20.56 -14.36
CA SER A 885 -18.55 20.03 -14.32
C SER A 885 -19.11 19.99 -12.91
N PHE A 886 -20.42 20.21 -12.79
CA PHE A 886 -21.22 20.04 -11.57
C PHE A 886 -22.21 18.92 -11.85
N LEU A 887 -22.00 17.78 -11.20
CA LEU A 887 -22.56 16.50 -11.58
C LEU A 887 -23.39 15.88 -10.45
N ASP A 888 -24.51 15.29 -10.84
CA ASP A 888 -25.37 14.46 -9.99
C ASP A 888 -24.93 12.99 -9.97
N ALA A 889 -24.16 12.59 -10.98
CA ALA A 889 -23.66 11.23 -11.13
C ALA A 889 -22.30 11.24 -11.83
N ILE A 890 -21.41 10.37 -11.35
CA ILE A 890 -20.09 10.09 -11.92
C ILE A 890 -20.02 8.59 -12.28
N PRO A 891 -19.10 8.19 -13.16
CA PRO A 891 -19.04 6.82 -13.63
C PRO A 891 -18.30 5.90 -12.64
N PRO A 892 -18.59 4.58 -12.66
CA PRO A 892 -17.72 3.58 -12.07
C PRO A 892 -16.43 3.44 -12.88
N LEU A 893 -15.39 2.91 -12.23
CA LEU A 893 -14.12 2.57 -12.87
C LEU A 893 -13.99 1.04 -12.96
N GLY A 894 -13.51 0.54 -14.10
CA GLY A 894 -13.15 -0.88 -14.27
C GLY A 894 -11.69 -1.10 -13.92
N THR A 895 -11.26 -2.36 -13.84
CA THR A 895 -9.83 -2.66 -13.69
C THR A 895 -9.09 -2.13 -14.93
N VAL A 896 -8.19 -1.16 -14.73
CA VAL A 896 -7.37 -0.59 -15.81
C VAL A 896 -6.23 -1.54 -16.10
N LEU A 897 -6.56 -2.70 -16.68
CA LEU A 897 -5.59 -3.66 -17.15
C LEU A 897 -5.34 -3.38 -18.62
N ALA A 898 -4.08 -3.16 -18.99
CA ALA A 898 -3.66 -3.13 -20.39
C ALA A 898 -3.93 -4.45 -21.15
N PHE A 899 -4.41 -5.47 -20.43
CA PHE A 899 -4.78 -6.80 -20.90
C PHE A 899 -6.30 -7.02 -21.12
N ASN A 900 -7.14 -5.98 -20.99
CA ASN A 900 -8.62 -6.09 -21.14
C ASN A 900 -9.23 -7.20 -20.26
N ILE A 901 -8.73 -7.40 -19.03
CA ILE A 901 -9.27 -8.45 -18.14
C ILE A 901 -10.76 -8.19 -17.88
N ASN A 902 -11.15 -6.92 -17.66
CA ASN A 902 -12.56 -6.57 -17.59
C ASN A 902 -12.83 -5.06 -17.74
N ASN A 903 -13.28 -4.64 -18.93
CA ASN A 903 -13.72 -3.24 -19.17
C ASN A 903 -15.24 -3.07 -18.92
N ASP A 904 -15.95 -4.15 -18.59
CA ASP A 904 -17.36 -4.10 -18.21
C ASP A 904 -17.48 -3.94 -16.70
N THR A 905 -17.56 -2.70 -16.26
CA THR A 905 -17.71 -2.31 -14.86
C THR A 905 -18.87 -3.03 -14.16
N ALA A 906 -19.96 -3.38 -14.87
CA ALA A 906 -21.14 -3.97 -14.24
C ALA A 906 -20.87 -5.37 -13.64
N THR A 907 -19.82 -6.05 -14.11
CA THR A 907 -19.42 -7.37 -13.60
C THR A 907 -18.67 -7.30 -12.26
N LEU A 908 -18.24 -6.10 -11.83
CA LEU A 908 -17.46 -5.89 -10.60
C LEU A 908 -18.32 -5.66 -9.35
N GLY A 909 -19.64 -5.84 -9.45
CA GLY A 909 -20.58 -5.68 -8.35
C GLY A 909 -21.53 -4.51 -8.52
N SER A 910 -22.47 -4.38 -7.59
CA SER A 910 -23.57 -3.42 -7.67
C SER A 910 -23.13 -1.96 -7.63
N GLU A 911 -22.06 -1.61 -6.89
CA GLU A 911 -21.56 -0.23 -6.89
C GLU A 911 -20.94 0.17 -8.25
N SER A 912 -20.60 -0.83 -9.07
CA SER A 912 -19.91 -0.69 -10.36
C SER A 912 -20.84 -0.71 -11.57
N GLU A 913 -22.15 -0.84 -11.38
CA GLU A 913 -23.15 -0.71 -12.45
C GLU A 913 -23.24 0.74 -12.96
N PRO A 914 -23.86 1.02 -14.13
CA PRO A 914 -24.22 2.38 -14.53
C PRO A 914 -25.09 3.11 -13.51
N ASN A 915 -25.24 4.43 -13.63
CA ASN A 915 -26.17 5.16 -12.76
C ASN A 915 -27.60 5.03 -13.28
N HIS A 916 -28.46 4.34 -12.53
CA HIS A 916 -29.89 4.26 -12.81
C HIS A 916 -30.60 5.52 -12.31
N LEU A 917 -30.88 6.47 -13.21
CA LEU A 917 -31.48 7.76 -12.88
C LEU A 917 -32.90 7.84 -13.43
N ASN A 918 -33.85 8.16 -12.54
CA ASN A 918 -35.24 8.40 -12.91
C ASN A 918 -35.79 9.61 -12.16
N GLY A 919 -36.31 10.59 -12.91
CA GLY A 919 -37.00 11.75 -12.36
C GLY A 919 -36.45 13.08 -12.85
N THR A 920 -36.93 14.15 -12.20
CA THR A 920 -36.54 15.53 -12.51
C THR A 920 -35.55 16.05 -11.48
N PHE A 921 -34.41 16.52 -11.97
CA PHE A 921 -33.33 17.09 -11.20
C PHE A 921 -33.42 18.61 -11.28
N LYS A 922 -33.46 19.28 -10.13
CA LYS A 922 -33.41 20.74 -10.00
C LYS A 922 -32.23 21.10 -9.13
N ARG A 923 -31.38 22.00 -9.61
CA ARG A 923 -30.14 22.38 -8.95
C ARG A 923 -29.92 23.88 -9.00
N THR A 924 -29.24 24.40 -8.00
CA THR A 924 -28.83 25.79 -7.91
C THR A 924 -27.32 25.88 -7.68
N LEU A 925 -26.65 26.66 -8.54
CA LEU A 925 -25.24 27.04 -8.38
C LEU A 925 -25.14 28.55 -8.11
N TYR A 926 -24.34 28.92 -7.13
CA TYR A 926 -24.07 30.30 -6.75
C TYR A 926 -22.64 30.67 -7.15
N PHE A 927 -22.48 31.51 -8.16
CA PHE A 927 -21.18 31.97 -8.63
C PHE A 927 -20.83 33.33 -8.01
N TYR A 928 -19.59 33.46 -7.54
CA TYR A 928 -19.00 34.72 -7.14
C TYR A 928 -17.60 34.84 -7.73
N PHE A 929 -17.33 35.97 -8.39
CA PHE A 929 -16.08 36.23 -9.07
C PHE A 929 -15.35 37.39 -8.39
N GLY A 930 -14.12 37.13 -7.93
CA GLY A 930 -13.29 38.05 -7.16
C GLY A 930 -13.25 37.74 -5.67
N LEU A 931 -12.80 38.72 -4.87
CA LEU A 931 -12.83 38.68 -3.41
C LEU A 931 -14.00 39.54 -2.90
N PRO A 932 -14.64 39.16 -1.78
CA PRO A 932 -15.58 40.03 -1.11
C PRO A 932 -14.85 41.25 -0.54
N ASP A 933 -15.47 42.41 -0.64
CA ASP A 933 -15.09 43.57 0.17
C ASP A 933 -15.63 43.33 1.58
N LEU A 934 -14.79 42.78 2.45
CA LEU A 934 -15.17 42.41 3.83
C LEU A 934 -15.31 43.61 4.76
N GLY A 935 -15.16 44.85 4.27
CA GLY A 935 -15.33 46.06 5.08
C GLY A 935 -14.21 46.35 6.07
N ASP A 936 -13.13 45.54 6.10
CA ASP A 936 -11.91 45.88 6.83
C ASP A 936 -11.16 46.96 6.03
N GLU A 937 -11.33 48.22 6.45
CA GLU A 937 -10.45 49.32 6.07
C GLU A 937 -8.99 48.90 6.28
N ASN A 938 -8.19 49.07 5.22
CA ASN A 938 -6.74 49.24 5.25
C ASN A 938 -6.10 48.99 6.63
N LYS A 939 -5.81 47.72 6.97
CA LYS A 939 -4.68 47.46 7.86
C LYS A 939 -3.43 47.83 7.05
N GLN A 940 -3.14 49.13 7.06
CA GLN A 940 -1.89 49.69 6.57
C GLN A 940 -0.79 48.80 7.12
N PHE A 941 0.00 48.20 6.24
CA PHE A 941 1.13 47.36 6.63
C PHE A 941 2.01 48.17 7.57
N ILE A 942 1.93 47.88 8.87
CA ILE A 942 2.83 48.48 9.86
C ILE A 942 4.13 47.72 9.67
N MET A 943 5.10 48.36 9.03
CA MET A 943 6.45 47.84 8.92
C MET A 943 6.93 47.46 10.33
N PRO A 944 7.39 46.22 10.57
CA PRO A 944 7.97 45.86 11.85
C PRO A 944 9.06 46.87 12.22
N LYS A 945 9.10 47.33 13.47
CA LYS A 945 10.12 48.30 13.94
C LYS A 945 11.55 47.76 13.82
N GLU A 946 11.71 46.44 13.65
CA GLU A 946 12.99 45.80 13.43
C GLU A 946 12.95 44.97 12.15
N ASN A 947 13.85 45.32 11.24
CA ASN A 947 14.13 44.57 10.03
C ASN A 947 15.15 43.48 10.39
N ILE A 948 14.71 42.29 10.78
CA ILE A 948 15.61 41.15 11.02
C ILE A 948 15.93 40.48 9.67
N LEU A 949 16.58 41.23 8.79
CA LEU A 949 17.27 40.74 7.60
C LEU A 949 18.50 41.63 7.35
N THR A 950 19.35 41.75 8.35
CA THR A 950 20.82 41.91 8.27
C THR A 950 21.34 41.86 9.70
N ASP A 951 21.79 40.68 10.13
CA ASP A 951 23.10 40.44 10.76
C ASP A 951 23.35 38.92 10.86
#